data_AF-A0A5N7BR67-F1
#
_entry.id   AF-A0A5N7BR67-F1
#
_cell.length_a   1.000
_cell.length_b   1.000
_cell.length_c   1.000
_cell.angle_alpha   90.00
_cell.angle_beta   90.00
_cell.angle_gamma   90.00
#
_symmetry.space_group_name_H-M   'P 1'
#
loop_
_entity.id
_entity.type
_entity.pdbx_description
1 polymer ?
#
loop_
_entity_poly.entity_id
_entity_poly.type
_entity_poly.pdbx_seq_one_letter_code
_entity_poly.pdbx_strand_id
1 'polypeptide(L)'
;MATINAEDRVSRVRQLFNPGTASVLSKTHVGSNLLLGIAQHGLARRSQGHSLSALEKLAVSPFEALAREEAELDEYGKAAMESKTSRAMTGVIPMSILDLPKSEPYDRERLAKDMKDMMDEVVRQPHIRVLSVNEFKERTVEDNAKFNDATARLKRGLTFFYPDPKSESQDASTAIAGQQNWEKDEIYWSWASAADSRQTREERTKEFGSIVTGKTRYFDGDHAHHSIFNGVVPSILSTTIVCWEADNSSNPWYLELERTMREISRISGKFNQYTGIKWIDFLIGLLPGVENYKDFIWWIEQISGLTAALLNFFVNPDDLVQQLTLAWSLEAIEQQSAPGEPSFMFDGGTDGKHELWLRRGNAYNSGCERLAVDTIDSLPPRLTGEYKIMPMQAIEGPSIGARFPIPICCYRNHNNNDIVYSPTLDTPPKVLPGAKSRSRPMMARKGTLTCIAYRGMDEGIYVASTNTGINWETVRIGNDAMTCASPGICILRDMAVCFCYDVDNYFYVSTRHLAGPVDGWSGWYEVKTSVNLVPQATAVLDENDGLVLWWTKDDEDNICLFEITREALVDKMRDTIRPVYRSDSDGYKAASSLSPHMWEGKRCVLYRNRNIWDLELLVRDPKDDSNNGCWSMKSVKVCGDPTLYQKLGDRRLYVVYSRDLDAP
;
A
#
# COMPACT_ATOMS: atom_id res chain seq x y z
N MET A 1 -3.23 -27.33 25.97
CA MET A 1 -4.15 -26.41 26.67
C MET A 1 -5.55 -26.52 26.11
N ALA A 2 -6.56 -26.24 26.93
CA ALA A 2 -7.96 -26.22 26.51
C ALA A 2 -8.21 -25.02 25.56
N THR A 3 -9.05 -25.20 24.56
CA THR A 3 -9.57 -24.14 23.69
C THR A 3 -10.07 -22.98 24.57
N ILE A 4 -9.63 -21.75 24.33
CA ILE A 4 -10.14 -20.56 25.04
C ILE A 4 -11.65 -20.53 24.80
N ASN A 5 -12.44 -20.76 25.84
CA ASN A 5 -13.90 -20.79 25.71
C ASN A 5 -14.47 -19.36 25.85
N ALA A 6 -15.79 -19.21 25.72
CA ALA A 6 -16.43 -17.90 25.83
C ALA A 6 -16.28 -17.27 27.22
N GLU A 7 -16.33 -18.07 28.30
CA GLU A 7 -16.16 -17.58 29.67
C GLU A 7 -14.74 -17.04 29.89
N ASP A 8 -13.72 -17.73 29.37
CA ASP A 8 -12.33 -17.29 29.42
C ASP A 8 -12.15 -15.95 28.70
N ARG A 9 -12.70 -15.81 27.49
CA ARG A 9 -12.65 -14.55 26.74
C ARG A 9 -13.36 -13.42 27.47
N VAL A 10 -14.57 -13.63 27.99
CA VAL A 10 -15.28 -12.62 28.79
C VAL A 10 -14.48 -12.22 30.03
N SER A 11 -13.90 -13.20 30.74
CA SER A 11 -13.03 -12.95 31.90
C SER A 11 -11.82 -12.09 31.53
N ARG A 12 -11.16 -12.38 30.41
CA ARG A 12 -10.03 -11.59 29.91
C ARG A 12 -10.44 -10.17 29.50
N VAL A 13 -11.65 -9.95 28.94
CA VAL A 13 -12.15 -8.59 28.63
C VAL A 13 -12.38 -7.82 29.92
N ARG A 14 -12.96 -8.47 30.95
CA ARG A 14 -13.12 -7.85 32.27
C ARG A 14 -11.78 -7.47 32.90
N GLN A 15 -10.74 -8.30 32.75
CA GLN A 15 -9.39 -7.99 33.20
C GLN A 15 -8.76 -6.85 32.40
N LEU A 16 -8.96 -6.81 31.08
CA LEU A 16 -8.46 -5.75 30.21
C LEU A 16 -9.03 -4.38 30.60
N PHE A 17 -10.33 -4.32 30.92
CA PHE A 17 -10.99 -3.09 31.34
C PHE A 17 -10.97 -2.85 32.85
N ASN A 18 -10.46 -3.78 33.65
CA ASN A 18 -10.11 -3.53 35.05
C ASN A 18 -8.67 -3.99 35.29
N PRO A 19 -7.71 -3.39 34.57
CA PRO A 19 -6.32 -3.75 34.72
C PRO A 19 -5.91 -3.39 36.15
N GLY A 20 -5.38 -4.35 36.89
CA GLY A 20 -4.71 -4.05 38.15
C GLY A 20 -3.58 -3.02 37.93
N THR A 21 -3.07 -2.43 39.01
CA THR A 21 -2.06 -1.37 38.93
C THR A 21 -0.75 -1.78 38.26
N ALA A 22 -0.46 -3.08 38.15
CA ALA A 22 0.76 -3.63 37.56
C ALA A 22 0.70 -3.91 36.04
N SER A 23 -0.45 -3.64 35.39
CA SER A 23 -0.64 -3.90 33.95
C SER A 23 0.36 -3.15 33.06
N VAL A 24 0.65 -3.67 31.87
CA VAL A 24 1.42 -2.96 30.85
C VAL A 24 0.72 -1.67 30.42
N LEU A 25 -0.62 -1.66 30.41
CA LEU A 25 -1.43 -0.50 30.01
C LEU A 25 -1.32 0.69 30.97
N SER A 26 -1.03 0.44 32.26
CA SER A 26 -0.80 1.50 33.25
C SER A 26 0.63 2.05 33.25
N LYS A 27 1.52 1.47 32.44
CA LYS A 27 2.93 1.88 32.31
C LYS A 27 3.18 2.84 31.14
N THR A 28 2.17 3.08 30.30
CA THR A 28 2.20 4.06 29.20
C THR A 28 1.40 5.31 29.57
N HIS A 29 1.60 6.39 28.84
CA HIS A 29 0.75 7.58 28.95
C HIS A 29 -0.70 7.21 28.62
N VAL A 30 -1.68 7.78 29.34
CA VAL A 30 -3.12 7.49 29.11
C VAL A 30 -3.53 7.78 27.67
N GLY A 31 -2.90 8.80 27.05
CA GLY A 31 -3.11 9.14 25.66
C GLY A 31 -2.75 8.01 24.66
N SER A 32 -1.85 7.07 25.00
CA SER A 32 -1.55 5.89 24.15
C SER A 32 -2.70 4.89 24.08
N ASN A 33 -3.64 4.96 25.02
CA ASN A 33 -4.75 4.02 25.12
C ASN A 33 -6.08 4.67 24.68
N LEU A 34 -6.04 5.76 23.88
CA LEU A 34 -7.25 6.44 23.45
C LEU A 34 -8.15 5.49 22.63
N LEU A 35 -7.60 4.76 21.65
CA LEU A 35 -8.39 3.80 20.87
C LEU A 35 -8.98 2.67 21.72
N LEU A 36 -8.26 2.19 22.72
CA LEU A 36 -8.80 1.22 23.69
C LEU A 36 -9.96 1.83 24.48
N GLY A 37 -9.84 3.09 24.90
CA GLY A 37 -10.91 3.83 25.56
C GLY A 37 -12.13 4.02 24.66
N ILE A 38 -11.92 4.34 23.38
CA ILE A 38 -13.01 4.49 22.40
C ILE A 38 -13.71 3.14 22.20
N ALA A 39 -12.95 2.04 22.14
CA ALA A 39 -13.51 0.69 22.07
C ALA A 39 -14.34 0.35 23.33
N GLN A 40 -13.81 0.64 24.52
CA GLN A 40 -14.52 0.46 25.79
C GLN A 40 -15.82 1.27 25.81
N HIS A 41 -15.77 2.55 25.43
CA HIS A 41 -16.95 3.40 25.38
C HIS A 41 -17.97 2.90 24.35
N GLY A 42 -17.52 2.52 23.16
CA GLY A 42 -18.36 1.96 22.09
C GLY A 42 -19.04 0.65 22.51
N LEU A 43 -18.33 -0.28 23.14
CA LEU A 43 -18.90 -1.52 23.68
C LEU A 43 -19.98 -1.23 24.73
N ALA A 44 -19.71 -0.30 25.65
CA ALA A 44 -20.69 0.13 26.65
C ALA A 44 -21.95 0.75 26.01
N ARG A 45 -21.78 1.62 25.00
CA ARG A 45 -22.88 2.23 24.24
C ARG A 45 -23.72 1.18 23.51
N ARG A 46 -23.06 0.26 22.80
CA ARG A 46 -23.70 -0.83 22.06
C ARG A 46 -24.60 -1.67 22.96
N SER A 47 -24.11 -2.06 24.14
CA SER A 47 -24.89 -2.86 25.10
C SER A 47 -26.14 -2.15 25.65
N GLN A 48 -26.21 -0.83 25.51
CA GLN A 48 -27.39 -0.02 25.87
C GLN A 48 -28.30 0.27 24.66
N GLY A 49 -28.02 -0.33 23.51
CA GLY A 49 -28.79 -0.13 22.27
C GLY A 49 -28.51 1.18 21.55
N HIS A 50 -27.44 1.90 21.93
CA HIS A 50 -27.06 3.13 21.24
C HIS A 50 -26.32 2.82 19.93
N SER A 51 -26.54 3.67 18.92
CA SER A 51 -25.77 3.61 17.67
C SER A 51 -24.34 4.08 17.89
N LEU A 52 -23.42 3.40 17.22
CA LEU A 52 -21.99 3.71 17.29
C LEU A 52 -21.59 4.72 16.22
N SER A 53 -20.70 5.65 16.58
CA SER A 53 -20.02 6.54 15.65
C SER A 53 -19.09 5.75 14.70
N ALA A 54 -18.60 6.38 13.63
CA ALA A 54 -17.64 5.73 12.73
C ALA A 54 -16.34 5.33 13.46
N LEU A 55 -15.86 6.15 14.40
CA LEU A 55 -14.66 5.87 15.20
C LEU A 55 -14.91 4.76 16.22
N GLU A 56 -16.07 4.78 16.87
CA GLU A 56 -16.47 3.72 17.81
C GLU A 56 -16.58 2.37 17.10
N LYS A 57 -17.25 2.32 15.93
CA LYS A 57 -17.33 1.09 15.12
C LYS A 57 -15.94 0.55 14.76
N LEU A 58 -15.02 1.45 14.40
CA LEU A 58 -13.65 1.06 14.05
C LEU A 58 -12.88 0.50 15.25
N ALA A 59 -13.01 1.12 16.42
CA ALA A 59 -12.32 0.68 17.63
C ALA A 59 -12.95 -0.58 18.26
N VAL A 60 -14.26 -0.78 18.09
CA VAL A 60 -15.00 -1.95 18.57
C VAL A 60 -14.85 -3.15 17.63
N SER A 61 -14.57 -2.94 16.34
CA SER A 61 -14.49 -4.02 15.35
C SER A 61 -13.57 -5.19 15.73
N PRO A 62 -12.39 -5.01 16.38
CA PRO A 62 -11.63 -6.17 16.81
C PRO A 62 -12.41 -7.01 17.81
N PHE A 63 -13.03 -6.41 18.83
CA PHE A 63 -13.84 -7.17 19.80
C PHE A 63 -15.01 -7.91 19.15
N GLU A 64 -15.67 -7.29 18.17
CA GLU A 64 -16.70 -7.93 17.33
C GLU A 64 -16.16 -9.11 16.53
N ALA A 65 -15.00 -8.92 15.91
CA ALA A 65 -14.33 -9.96 15.16
C ALA A 65 -13.87 -11.11 16.06
N LEU A 66 -13.73 -10.91 17.36
CA LEU A 66 -13.19 -11.90 18.28
C LEU A 66 -14.28 -12.66 19.04
N ALA A 67 -15.42 -12.03 19.28
CA ALA A 67 -16.59 -12.73 19.78
C ALA A 67 -17.06 -13.80 18.79
N ARG A 68 -17.49 -14.94 19.33
CA ARG A 68 -18.04 -16.05 18.55
C ARG A 68 -19.56 -15.95 18.44
N GLU A 69 -20.19 -15.27 19.38
CA GLU A 69 -21.64 -15.14 19.50
C GLU A 69 -22.01 -13.73 19.98
N GLU A 70 -23.24 -13.29 19.67
CA GLU A 70 -23.72 -11.97 20.09
C GLU A 70 -23.81 -11.83 21.62
N ALA A 71 -24.16 -12.91 22.32
CA ALA A 71 -24.23 -12.93 23.79
C ALA A 71 -22.86 -12.65 24.44
N GLU A 72 -21.76 -13.03 23.80
CA GLU A 72 -20.41 -12.73 24.25
C GLU A 72 -20.09 -11.24 24.10
N LEU A 73 -20.54 -10.59 23.03
CA LEU A 73 -20.43 -9.14 22.85
C LEU A 73 -21.22 -8.35 23.88
N ASP A 74 -22.39 -8.84 24.26
CA ASP A 74 -23.18 -8.22 25.33
C ASP A 74 -22.43 -8.27 26.67
N GLU A 75 -21.76 -9.39 26.97
CA GLU A 75 -20.90 -9.51 28.16
C GLU A 75 -19.67 -8.59 28.09
N TYR A 76 -19.06 -8.40 26.92
CA TYR A 76 -17.99 -7.41 26.74
C TYR A 76 -18.49 -6.00 27.01
N GLY A 77 -19.70 -5.67 26.54
CA GLY A 77 -20.36 -4.40 26.81
C GLY A 77 -20.64 -4.18 28.30
N LYS A 78 -21.10 -5.21 29.02
CA LYS A 78 -21.26 -5.16 30.49
C LYS A 78 -19.94 -4.91 31.20
N ALA A 79 -18.87 -5.63 30.84
CA ALA A 79 -17.53 -5.42 31.37
C ALA A 79 -17.03 -3.97 31.13
N ALA A 80 -17.29 -3.43 29.95
CA ALA A 80 -16.96 -2.06 29.60
C ALA A 80 -17.79 -1.02 30.38
N MET A 81 -19.05 -1.34 30.70
CA MET A 81 -19.90 -0.50 31.54
C MET A 81 -19.44 -0.45 33.00
N GLU A 82 -19.08 -1.61 33.57
CA GLU A 82 -18.60 -1.73 34.95
C GLU A 82 -17.30 -0.94 35.14
N SER A 83 -16.36 -1.12 34.21
CA SER A 83 -15.05 -0.48 34.22
C SER A 83 -15.09 1.04 34.06
N LYS A 84 -16.09 1.61 33.39
CA LYS A 84 -16.26 3.08 33.32
C LYS A 84 -16.43 3.75 34.68
N THR A 85 -16.89 3.00 35.69
CA THR A 85 -17.04 3.48 37.07
C THR A 85 -15.84 3.12 37.96
N SER A 86 -14.86 2.39 37.42
CA SER A 86 -13.70 1.90 38.14
C SER A 86 -12.62 2.96 38.25
N ARG A 87 -12.16 3.24 39.47
CA ARG A 87 -11.00 4.12 39.71
C ARG A 87 -9.72 3.58 39.08
N ALA A 88 -9.61 2.26 38.88
CA ALA A 88 -8.45 1.63 38.27
C ALA A 88 -8.18 2.11 36.84
N MET A 89 -9.20 2.62 36.15
CA MET A 89 -9.09 3.07 34.76
C MET A 89 -8.60 4.52 34.61
N THR A 90 -8.62 5.33 35.66
CA THR A 90 -8.24 6.76 35.62
C THR A 90 -6.77 6.99 35.27
N GLY A 91 -5.91 5.99 35.47
CA GLY A 91 -4.50 6.00 35.07
C GLY A 91 -4.20 5.21 33.80
N VAL A 92 -5.22 4.72 33.09
CA VAL A 92 -5.07 3.89 31.88
C VAL A 92 -5.76 4.52 30.69
N ILE A 93 -7.00 4.99 30.86
CA ILE A 93 -7.81 5.58 29.80
C ILE A 93 -7.97 7.08 30.04
N PRO A 94 -7.93 7.93 28.99
CA PRO A 94 -8.14 9.37 29.14
C PRO A 94 -9.49 9.71 29.80
N MET A 95 -9.47 10.69 30.70
CA MET A 95 -10.69 11.16 31.38
C MET A 95 -11.74 11.71 30.40
N SER A 96 -11.31 12.28 29.27
CA SER A 96 -12.18 12.71 28.17
C SER A 96 -13.12 11.61 27.66
N ILE A 97 -12.71 10.35 27.78
CA ILE A 97 -13.51 9.17 27.43
C ILE A 97 -14.27 8.65 28.65
N LEU A 98 -13.63 8.55 29.81
CA LEU A 98 -14.27 8.00 31.01
C LEU A 98 -15.49 8.83 31.41
N ASP A 99 -15.35 10.16 31.41
CA ASP A 99 -16.42 11.11 31.74
C ASP A 99 -17.47 11.27 30.63
N LEU A 100 -17.22 10.75 29.43
CA LEU A 100 -18.15 10.84 28.30
C LEU A 100 -19.46 10.07 28.61
N PRO A 101 -20.62 10.75 28.62
CA PRO A 101 -21.90 10.09 28.86
C PRO A 101 -22.15 9.01 27.80
N LYS A 102 -22.68 7.86 28.21
CA LYS A 102 -23.00 6.74 27.30
C LYS A 102 -24.09 7.09 26.28
N SER A 103 -24.83 8.18 26.47
CA SER A 103 -25.76 8.69 25.46
C SER A 103 -25.05 9.44 24.32
N GLU A 104 -23.84 9.96 24.53
CA GLU A 104 -23.10 10.76 23.57
C GLU A 104 -22.03 9.95 22.83
N PRO A 105 -21.96 10.01 21.48
CA PRO A 105 -20.93 9.29 20.74
C PRO A 105 -19.57 9.98 20.88
N TYR A 106 -18.50 9.19 20.81
CA TYR A 106 -17.15 9.72 20.58
C TYR A 106 -16.98 10.02 19.09
N ASP A 107 -16.86 11.30 18.72
CA ASP A 107 -16.82 11.77 17.35
C ASP A 107 -15.43 12.32 16.94
N ARG A 108 -15.35 12.83 15.71
CA ARG A 108 -14.10 13.35 15.13
C ARG A 108 -13.64 14.65 15.78
N GLU A 109 -14.56 15.49 16.27
CA GLU A 109 -14.21 16.77 16.88
C GLU A 109 -13.54 16.54 18.24
N ARG A 110 -14.07 15.60 19.02
CA ARG A 110 -13.45 15.16 20.28
C ARG A 110 -12.09 14.52 20.04
N LEU A 111 -11.98 13.65 19.03
CA LEU A 111 -10.71 13.07 18.62
C LEU A 111 -9.65 14.15 18.31
N ALA A 112 -10.00 15.15 17.51
CA ALA A 112 -9.08 16.23 17.16
C ALA A 112 -8.63 17.03 18.39
N LYS A 113 -9.55 17.25 19.34
CA LYS A 113 -9.24 17.91 20.62
C LYS A 113 -8.30 17.06 21.48
N ASP A 114 -8.64 15.80 21.71
CA ASP A 114 -7.88 14.87 22.54
C ASP A 114 -6.47 14.62 21.95
N MET A 115 -6.38 14.54 20.62
CA MET A 115 -5.11 14.49 19.91
C MET A 115 -4.28 15.75 20.19
N LYS A 116 -4.85 16.94 20.03
CA LYS A 116 -4.15 18.20 20.33
C LYS A 116 -3.68 18.29 21.78
N ASP A 117 -4.49 17.81 22.72
CA ASP A 117 -4.22 17.91 24.16
C ASP A 117 -3.13 16.91 24.61
N MET A 118 -3.03 15.73 23.97
CA MET A 118 -2.16 14.63 24.44
C MET A 118 -1.00 14.28 23.51
N MET A 119 -0.98 14.77 22.26
CA MET A 119 -0.05 14.29 21.24
C MET A 119 1.41 14.44 21.64
N ASP A 120 1.82 15.62 22.11
CA ASP A 120 3.21 15.89 22.47
C ASP A 120 3.73 14.98 23.58
N GLU A 121 2.87 14.62 24.54
CA GLU A 121 3.22 13.70 25.63
C GLU A 121 3.30 12.26 25.13
N VAL A 122 2.38 11.86 24.25
CA VAL A 122 2.35 10.52 23.66
C VAL A 122 3.59 10.25 22.83
N VAL A 123 3.93 11.14 21.88
CA VAL A 123 5.04 10.91 20.92
C VAL A 123 6.43 10.98 21.56
N ARG A 124 6.53 11.53 22.78
CA ARG A 124 7.80 11.63 23.55
C ARG A 124 8.01 10.45 24.51
N GLN A 125 7.12 9.46 24.51
CA GLN A 125 7.28 8.30 25.37
C GLN A 125 8.56 7.52 25.03
N PRO A 126 9.24 6.95 26.04
CA PRO A 126 10.57 6.39 25.85
C PRO A 126 10.59 5.13 24.97
N HIS A 127 9.46 4.43 24.82
CA HIS A 127 9.34 3.27 23.91
C HIS A 127 9.05 3.65 22.46
N ILE A 128 8.98 4.95 22.16
CA ILE A 128 8.82 5.50 20.81
C ILE A 128 10.14 6.11 20.38
N ARG A 129 10.63 5.71 19.21
CA ARG A 129 11.80 6.29 18.57
C ARG A 129 11.47 6.77 17.18
N VAL A 130 12.08 7.89 16.80
CA VAL A 130 11.99 8.47 15.46
C VAL A 130 13.40 8.53 14.90
N LEU A 131 13.62 7.96 13.71
CA LEU A 131 14.92 7.89 13.06
C LEU A 131 14.84 8.38 11.63
N SER A 132 15.86 9.11 11.20
CA SER A 132 16.10 9.37 9.78
C SER A 132 16.60 8.10 9.09
N VAL A 133 16.42 8.04 7.77
CA VAL A 133 16.96 6.92 6.96
C VAL A 133 18.49 6.80 7.07
N ASN A 134 19.24 7.88 7.33
CA ASN A 134 20.70 7.80 7.44
C ASN A 134 21.17 7.26 8.79
N GLU A 135 20.53 7.65 9.90
CA GLU A 135 20.76 7.04 11.22
C GLU A 135 20.50 5.53 11.20
N PHE A 136 19.64 5.09 10.28
CA PHE A 136 19.35 3.68 10.04
C PHE A 136 20.39 2.96 9.15
N LYS A 137 20.93 3.62 8.13
CA LYS A 137 21.88 3.04 7.14
C LYS A 137 23.24 2.72 7.75
N GLU A 138 23.71 3.50 8.70
CA GLU A 138 25.05 3.31 9.28
C GLU A 138 25.13 2.11 10.23
N ARG A 139 24.04 1.34 10.44
CA ARG A 139 23.88 0.28 11.47
C ARG A 139 24.15 0.78 12.91
N THR A 140 24.54 2.03 13.07
CA THR A 140 24.62 2.80 14.30
C THR A 140 23.25 3.41 14.56
N VAL A 141 22.26 2.56 14.73
CA VAL A 141 21.23 2.92 15.68
C VAL A 141 21.98 3.03 17.01
N GLU A 142 22.33 4.24 17.44
CA GLU A 142 22.93 4.44 18.75
C GLU A 142 22.09 3.68 19.77
N ASP A 143 22.77 2.90 20.59
CA ASP A 143 22.15 2.08 21.62
C ASP A 143 21.44 3.00 22.61
N ASN A 144 20.16 3.27 22.35
CA ASN A 144 19.37 4.17 23.15
C ASN A 144 18.86 3.38 24.35
N ALA A 145 19.66 3.35 25.41
CA ALA A 145 19.36 2.64 26.65
C ALA A 145 17.94 2.95 27.16
N LYS A 146 17.45 4.19 27.03
CA LYS A 146 16.08 4.55 27.44
C LYS A 146 15.02 3.86 26.59
N PHE A 147 15.25 3.75 25.28
CA PHE A 147 14.35 3.02 24.39
C PHE A 147 14.37 1.53 24.72
N ASN A 148 15.55 0.91 24.78
CA ASN A 148 15.66 -0.52 25.06
C ASN A 148 15.08 -0.89 26.44
N ASP A 149 15.37 -0.10 27.48
CA ASP A 149 14.82 -0.30 28.82
C ASP A 149 13.29 -0.19 28.81
N ALA A 150 12.75 0.80 28.09
CA ALA A 150 11.31 1.00 27.99
C ALA A 150 10.65 -0.13 27.19
N THR A 151 11.22 -0.53 26.06
CA THR A 151 10.65 -1.58 25.21
C THR A 151 10.74 -2.96 25.86
N ALA A 152 11.83 -3.27 26.56
CA ALA A 152 11.95 -4.50 27.36
C ALA A 152 10.91 -4.52 28.50
N ARG A 153 10.79 -3.41 29.24
CA ARG A 153 9.82 -3.30 30.36
C ARG A 153 8.37 -3.38 29.92
N LEU A 154 8.04 -2.81 28.75
CA LEU A 154 6.69 -2.80 28.20
C LEU A 154 6.40 -4.01 27.32
N LYS A 155 7.42 -4.81 26.98
CA LYS A 155 7.37 -5.86 25.94
C LYS A 155 6.84 -5.33 24.59
N ARG A 156 6.95 -4.01 24.35
CA ARG A 156 6.54 -3.33 23.12
C ARG A 156 7.39 -2.11 22.79
N GLY A 157 7.57 -1.81 21.50
CA GLY A 157 8.24 -0.59 21.03
C GLY A 157 7.70 -0.08 19.69
N LEU A 158 7.95 1.20 19.39
CA LEU A 158 7.59 1.83 18.13
C LEU A 158 8.82 2.54 17.54
N THR A 159 9.15 2.26 16.28
CA THR A 159 10.16 3.01 15.52
C THR A 159 9.53 3.61 14.25
N PHE A 160 9.59 4.93 14.11
CA PHE A 160 9.16 5.65 12.90
C PHE A 160 10.37 6.12 12.09
N PHE A 161 10.34 5.88 10.79
CA PHE A 161 11.38 6.24 9.83
C PHE A 161 10.93 7.40 8.94
N TYR A 162 11.74 8.46 8.89
CA TYR A 162 11.50 9.66 8.09
C TYR A 162 12.68 9.96 7.15
N PRO A 163 12.47 10.66 6.02
CA PRO A 163 13.56 10.96 5.08
C PRO A 163 14.62 11.85 5.72
N ASP A 164 15.89 11.64 5.38
CA ASP A 164 16.94 12.60 5.69
C ASP A 164 16.77 13.85 4.79
N PRO A 165 16.62 15.06 5.35
CA PRO A 165 16.52 16.30 4.59
C PRO A 165 17.80 16.70 3.83
N LYS A 166 18.95 16.05 4.05
CA LYS A 166 20.26 16.44 3.50
C LYS A 166 20.89 15.45 2.50
N SER A 167 20.23 14.35 2.14
CA SER A 167 20.89 13.32 1.34
C SER A 167 20.71 13.49 -0.19
N GLU A 168 21.82 13.55 -0.92
CA GLU A 168 21.91 13.09 -2.32
C GLU A 168 22.31 11.59 -2.29
N SER A 169 21.70 10.78 -3.17
CA SER A 169 21.86 9.32 -3.19
C SER A 169 23.32 8.91 -3.43
N GLN A 170 23.92 8.20 -2.48
CA GLN A 170 25.20 7.52 -2.65
C GLN A 170 25.03 6.00 -2.63
N ASP A 171 25.69 5.36 -3.60
CA ASP A 171 25.91 3.92 -3.70
C ASP A 171 27.05 3.48 -2.77
N ALA A 172 26.85 2.41 -1.99
CA ALA A 172 27.91 1.49 -1.60
C ALA A 172 27.34 0.20 -0.99
N SER A 173 27.97 -0.93 -1.33
CA SER A 173 27.67 -2.30 -0.90
C SER A 173 28.40 -2.71 0.41
N THR A 174 27.91 -3.78 1.06
CA THR A 174 28.64 -4.97 1.60
C THR A 174 28.39 -5.36 3.09
N ALA A 175 27.90 -6.60 3.27
CA ALA A 175 28.07 -7.69 4.29
C ALA A 175 28.23 -7.56 5.84
N ILE A 176 27.49 -8.48 6.53
CA ILE A 176 27.84 -9.45 7.63
C ILE A 176 27.87 -9.07 9.16
N ALA A 177 27.22 -9.97 9.95
CA ALA A 177 27.36 -10.48 11.34
C ALA A 177 27.35 -9.60 12.62
N GLY A 178 26.67 -10.12 13.66
CA GLY A 178 26.71 -9.70 15.08
C GLY A 178 26.19 -10.82 16.03
N GLN A 179 26.55 -10.79 17.32
CA GLN A 179 26.68 -11.93 18.28
C GLN A 179 25.87 -11.73 19.60
N GLN A 180 25.76 -12.81 20.44
CA GLN A 180 25.31 -12.95 21.88
C GLN A 180 23.80 -13.12 22.16
N ASN A 181 23.25 -13.83 23.18
CA ASN A 181 23.59 -14.84 24.24
C ASN A 181 22.21 -15.32 24.81
N TRP A 182 21.70 -16.56 24.67
CA TRP A 182 21.57 -17.68 25.66
C TRP A 182 20.38 -18.60 25.26
N GLU A 183 20.28 -19.78 25.94
CA GLU A 183 19.30 -20.92 25.95
C GLU A 183 18.57 -21.40 24.66
N LYS A 184 18.00 -22.62 24.71
CA LYS A 184 17.46 -23.37 23.57
C LYS A 184 15.95 -23.15 23.49
N ASP A 185 15.52 -22.16 22.73
CA ASP A 185 14.09 -21.90 22.56
C ASP A 185 13.65 -22.12 21.11
N GLU A 186 12.42 -22.59 20.97
CA GLU A 186 11.72 -22.66 19.70
C GLU A 186 10.94 -21.36 19.57
N ILE A 187 11.18 -20.58 18.50
CA ILE A 187 10.47 -19.31 18.29
C ILE A 187 9.72 -19.30 16.98
N TYR A 188 8.71 -18.44 16.86
CA TYR A 188 8.14 -18.09 15.57
C TYR A 188 7.86 -16.59 15.51
N TRP A 189 7.67 -16.09 14.30
CA TRP A 189 7.35 -14.69 14.07
C TRP A 189 5.94 -14.58 13.50
N SER A 190 5.25 -13.51 13.89
CA SER A 190 4.07 -13.06 13.16
C SER A 190 4.18 -11.58 12.87
N TRP A 191 3.53 -11.14 11.80
CA TRP A 191 3.45 -9.71 11.49
C TRP A 191 2.13 -9.35 10.83
N ALA A 192 1.79 -8.07 10.95
CA ALA A 192 0.65 -7.42 10.32
C ALA A 192 1.12 -6.06 9.80
N SER A 193 1.09 -5.91 8.49
CA SER A 193 1.47 -4.70 7.75
C SER A 193 0.26 -4.08 7.09
N ALA A 194 0.26 -2.76 7.01
CA ALA A 194 -0.75 -2.02 6.29
C ALA A 194 -0.20 -0.71 5.73
N ALA A 195 -0.61 -0.40 4.50
CA ALA A 195 -0.39 0.90 3.87
C ALA A 195 -1.70 1.72 3.84
N ASP A 196 -1.57 3.03 3.64
CA ASP A 196 -2.70 3.93 3.43
C ASP A 196 -3.48 3.67 2.11
N SER A 197 -2.98 2.78 1.25
CA SER A 197 -3.66 2.27 0.05
C SER A 197 -4.70 1.16 0.30
N ARG A 198 -5.01 0.82 1.56
CA ARG A 198 -5.78 -0.40 1.98
C ARG A 198 -5.07 -1.72 1.80
N GLN A 199 -3.88 -1.73 1.20
CA GLN A 199 -3.14 -2.97 1.06
C GLN A 199 -2.63 -3.38 2.43
N THR A 200 -2.98 -4.60 2.81
CA THR A 200 -2.59 -5.22 4.07
C THR A 200 -1.86 -6.51 3.79
N ARG A 201 -1.01 -6.91 4.72
CA ARG A 201 -0.39 -8.23 4.72
C ARG A 201 -0.24 -8.73 6.14
N GLU A 202 -0.67 -9.94 6.39
CA GLU A 202 -0.41 -10.64 7.63
C GLU A 202 0.27 -11.95 7.34
N GLU A 203 1.13 -12.37 8.25
CA GLU A 203 1.78 -13.67 8.14
C GLU A 203 2.17 -14.20 9.51
N ARG A 204 2.29 -15.52 9.57
CA ARG A 204 2.89 -16.26 10.66
C ARG A 204 3.87 -17.25 10.05
N THR A 205 5.05 -17.33 10.63
CA THR A 205 6.05 -18.28 10.15
C THR A 205 5.82 -19.65 10.76
N LYS A 206 6.49 -20.65 10.19
CA LYS A 206 6.76 -21.88 10.93
C LYS A 206 7.62 -21.59 12.17
N GLU A 207 7.68 -22.56 13.04
CA GLU A 207 8.59 -22.58 14.18
C GLU A 207 10.04 -22.73 13.69
N PHE A 208 10.90 -21.90 14.26
CA PHE A 208 12.33 -22.00 14.18
C PHE A 208 12.79 -22.73 15.44
N GLY A 209 12.82 -24.07 15.38
CA GLY A 209 13.17 -24.90 16.54
C GLY A 209 14.59 -24.65 17.07
N SER A 210 14.84 -24.99 18.34
CA SER A 210 16.10 -24.86 19.11
C SER A 210 17.10 -23.85 18.53
N ILE A 211 16.69 -22.58 18.43
CA ILE A 211 17.65 -21.52 18.14
C ILE A 211 18.59 -21.47 19.34
N VAL A 212 19.89 -21.55 19.06
CA VAL A 212 20.93 -21.36 20.06
C VAL A 212 21.80 -20.19 19.64
N THR A 213 22.38 -19.55 20.64
CA THR A 213 23.26 -18.39 20.49
C THR A 213 24.15 -18.43 19.25
N GLY A 214 24.15 -17.34 18.49
CA GLY A 214 25.00 -17.16 17.31
C GLY A 214 24.56 -17.94 16.07
N LYS A 215 23.42 -18.65 16.11
CA LYS A 215 22.85 -19.27 14.91
C LYS A 215 21.90 -18.33 14.20
N THR A 216 22.21 -18.05 12.95
CA THR A 216 21.29 -17.42 12.01
C THR A 216 20.36 -18.48 11.40
N ARG A 217 19.10 -18.09 11.21
CA ARG A 217 18.11 -18.83 10.42
C ARG A 217 17.61 -17.90 9.32
N TYR A 218 17.27 -18.50 8.19
CA TYR A 218 16.64 -17.80 7.08
C TYR A 218 15.20 -18.30 6.97
N PHE A 219 14.31 -17.43 6.49
CA PHE A 219 12.93 -17.81 6.20
C PHE A 219 12.87 -18.84 5.04
N ASP A 220 11.95 -19.78 5.14
CA ASP A 220 11.65 -20.86 4.16
C ASP A 220 11.37 -20.39 2.72
N GLY A 221 12.23 -20.68 1.73
CA GLY A 221 11.83 -20.65 0.32
C GLY A 221 12.04 -19.34 -0.43
N ASP A 222 11.47 -19.26 -1.63
CA ASP A 222 11.61 -18.14 -2.57
C ASP A 222 11.21 -16.83 -1.88
N HIS A 223 12.09 -15.82 -1.91
CA HIS A 223 12.00 -14.57 -1.12
C HIS A 223 10.65 -13.81 -1.25
N ALA A 224 9.84 -14.17 -2.24
CA ALA A 224 8.50 -13.67 -2.49
C ALA A 224 7.48 -14.02 -1.36
N HIS A 225 7.59 -15.21 -0.78
CA HIS A 225 6.55 -15.73 0.13
C HIS A 225 6.58 -15.13 1.53
N HIS A 226 7.74 -14.66 2.01
CA HIS A 226 7.91 -14.11 3.37
C HIS A 226 8.24 -12.61 3.37
N SER A 227 7.71 -11.83 2.42
CA SER A 227 7.86 -10.37 2.46
C SER A 227 6.95 -9.77 3.53
N ILE A 228 7.47 -8.90 4.39
CA ILE A 228 6.67 -8.20 5.40
C ILE A 228 5.55 -7.36 4.77
N PHE A 229 5.84 -6.78 3.61
CA PHE A 229 4.87 -6.05 2.80
C PHE A 229 5.30 -6.12 1.33
N ASN A 230 4.34 -6.27 0.42
CA ASN A 230 4.54 -6.12 -1.01
C ASN A 230 3.30 -5.42 -1.58
N GLY A 231 3.45 -4.14 -1.94
CA GLY A 231 2.32 -3.31 -2.27
C GLY A 231 2.67 -1.84 -2.51
N VAL A 232 1.65 -1.07 -2.88
CA VAL A 232 1.73 0.38 -3.10
C VAL A 232 1.61 1.08 -1.75
N VAL A 233 2.55 1.98 -1.46
CA VAL A 233 2.52 2.85 -0.27
C VAL A 233 2.38 4.29 -0.73
N PRO A 234 1.17 4.88 -0.73
CA PRO A 234 0.99 6.27 -1.13
C PRO A 234 1.66 7.27 -0.19
N SER A 235 1.59 7.05 1.13
CA SER A 235 2.15 7.98 2.12
C SER A 235 2.83 7.28 3.29
N ILE A 236 2.22 6.23 3.84
CA ILE A 236 2.71 5.59 5.07
C ILE A 236 2.52 4.07 5.05
N LEU A 237 3.57 3.36 5.49
CA LEU A 237 3.54 1.93 5.77
C LEU A 237 3.76 1.74 7.27
N SER A 238 2.90 0.96 7.91
CA SER A 238 3.09 0.51 9.28
C SER A 238 3.07 -1.01 9.34
N THR A 239 4.00 -1.59 10.09
CA THR A 239 4.10 -3.03 10.35
C THR A 239 4.22 -3.26 11.85
N THR A 240 3.36 -4.08 12.41
CA THR A 240 3.58 -4.67 13.74
C THR A 240 4.15 -6.07 13.57
N ILE A 241 5.33 -6.30 14.13
CA ILE A 241 6.05 -7.57 14.17
C ILE A 241 6.04 -8.07 15.60
N VAL A 242 5.81 -9.36 15.79
CA VAL A 242 5.79 -10.00 17.10
C VAL A 242 6.66 -11.24 17.07
N CYS A 243 7.53 -11.36 18.07
CA CYS A 243 8.32 -12.55 18.34
C CYS A 243 7.64 -13.35 19.45
N TRP A 244 7.57 -14.66 19.25
CA TRP A 244 6.88 -15.60 20.14
C TRP A 244 7.78 -16.77 20.49
N GLU A 245 7.68 -17.24 21.72
CA GLU A 245 8.10 -18.59 22.10
C GLU A 245 7.06 -19.59 21.58
N ALA A 246 7.51 -20.76 21.15
CA ALA A 246 6.69 -21.82 20.56
C ALA A 246 6.36 -22.94 21.55
N ASP A 247 6.77 -22.82 22.81
CA ASP A 247 6.52 -23.85 23.79
C ASP A 247 5.02 -23.92 24.13
N ASN A 248 4.45 -25.11 24.07
CA ASN A 248 3.03 -25.39 24.43
C ASN A 248 1.92 -24.71 23.60
N SER A 249 2.25 -24.05 22.48
CA SER A 249 1.27 -23.48 21.55
C SER A 249 0.43 -24.58 20.84
N SER A 250 -0.90 -24.47 20.89
CA SER A 250 -1.83 -25.45 20.28
C SER A 250 -2.42 -24.96 18.96
N ASN A 251 -2.91 -25.86 18.09
CA ASN A 251 -3.56 -25.46 16.83
C ASN A 251 -4.70 -24.42 17.00
N PRO A 252 -5.60 -24.52 18.00
CA PRO A 252 -6.61 -23.49 18.24
C PRO A 252 -6.02 -22.11 18.58
N TRP A 253 -4.88 -22.08 19.27
CA TRP A 253 -4.17 -20.84 19.59
C TRP A 253 -3.65 -20.17 18.30
N TYR A 254 -3.00 -20.93 17.42
CA TYR A 254 -2.51 -20.39 16.15
C TYR A 254 -3.61 -19.79 15.28
N LEU A 255 -4.81 -20.40 15.28
CA LEU A 255 -5.96 -19.86 14.54
C LEU A 255 -6.47 -18.53 15.12
N GLU A 256 -6.49 -18.37 16.45
CA GLU A 256 -6.86 -17.09 17.08
C GLU A 256 -5.80 -16.01 16.84
N LEU A 257 -4.51 -16.39 16.88
CA LEU A 257 -3.43 -15.47 16.56
C LEU A 257 -3.53 -14.97 15.11
N GLU A 258 -3.70 -15.87 14.15
CA GLU A 258 -3.87 -15.49 12.73
C GLU A 258 -5.09 -14.58 12.52
N ARG A 259 -6.21 -14.87 13.18
CA ARG A 259 -7.41 -14.03 13.15
C ARG A 259 -7.16 -12.64 13.73
N THR A 260 -6.44 -12.57 14.85
CA THR A 260 -6.07 -11.33 15.52
C THR A 260 -5.13 -10.49 14.65
N MET A 261 -4.11 -11.11 14.04
CA MET A 261 -3.15 -10.41 13.17
C MET A 261 -3.82 -9.88 11.90
N ARG A 262 -4.76 -10.63 11.30
CA ARG A 262 -5.58 -10.13 10.17
C ARG A 262 -6.43 -8.93 10.55
N GLU A 263 -7.01 -8.93 11.75
CA GLU A 263 -7.82 -7.81 12.20
C GLU A 263 -6.96 -6.58 12.52
N ILE A 264 -5.77 -6.80 13.10
CA ILE A 264 -4.76 -5.74 13.29
C ILE A 264 -4.36 -5.13 11.94
N SER A 265 -4.06 -5.95 10.91
CA SER A 265 -3.68 -5.43 9.58
C SER A 265 -4.83 -4.61 8.97
N ARG A 266 -6.06 -5.10 9.06
CA ARG A 266 -7.26 -4.41 8.57
C ARG A 266 -7.53 -3.07 9.28
N ILE A 267 -7.40 -3.04 10.62
CA ILE A 267 -7.58 -1.82 11.41
C ILE A 267 -6.48 -0.81 11.06
N SER A 268 -5.23 -1.27 11.01
CA SER A 268 -4.08 -0.43 10.64
C SER A 268 -4.28 0.22 9.27
N GLY A 269 -4.74 -0.54 8.26
CA GLY A 269 -5.00 -0.01 6.92
C GLY A 269 -6.14 1.02 6.88
N LYS A 270 -7.19 0.83 7.69
CA LYS A 270 -8.27 1.82 7.82
C LYS A 270 -7.79 3.10 8.52
N PHE A 271 -6.97 2.99 9.54
CA PHE A 271 -6.42 4.17 10.22
C PHE A 271 -5.41 4.92 9.37
N ASN A 272 -4.52 4.23 8.65
CA ASN A 272 -3.56 4.86 7.74
C ASN A 272 -4.27 5.70 6.65
N GLN A 273 -5.47 5.28 6.20
CA GLN A 273 -6.31 6.13 5.34
C GLN A 273 -6.79 7.38 6.06
N TYR A 274 -7.30 7.29 7.29
CA TYR A 274 -7.77 8.47 8.04
C TYR A 274 -6.65 9.49 8.24
N THR A 275 -5.40 9.03 8.35
CA THR A 275 -4.21 9.90 8.44
C THR A 275 -3.77 10.50 7.11
N GLY A 276 -4.09 9.85 5.98
CA GLY A 276 -3.79 10.34 4.63
C GLY A 276 -4.80 11.36 4.07
N ILE A 277 -5.83 11.74 4.84
CA ILE A 277 -6.84 12.73 4.42
C ILE A 277 -6.39 14.13 4.86
N LYS A 278 -6.33 15.07 3.91
CA LYS A 278 -5.92 16.49 3.99
C LYS A 278 -6.51 17.35 5.14
N TRP A 279 -7.47 16.87 5.93
CA TRP A 279 -7.95 17.64 7.08
C TRP A 279 -6.89 17.72 8.19
N ILE A 280 -5.94 16.79 8.22
CA ILE A 280 -4.75 16.85 9.09
C ILE A 280 -3.71 17.84 8.53
N ASP A 281 -3.60 17.99 7.20
CA ASP A 281 -2.75 19.03 6.56
C ASP A 281 -3.10 20.46 6.99
N PHE A 282 -4.36 20.71 7.38
CA PHE A 282 -4.78 22.01 7.93
C PHE A 282 -4.13 22.31 9.30
N LEU A 283 -3.75 21.29 10.08
CA LEU A 283 -3.03 21.43 11.35
C LEU A 283 -1.50 21.50 11.17
N ILE A 284 -0.96 21.06 10.02
CA ILE A 284 0.48 20.90 9.71
C ILE A 284 1.19 22.23 9.38
N GLY A 285 0.46 23.33 9.17
CA GLY A 285 0.99 24.56 8.57
C GLY A 285 1.95 25.45 9.39
N LEU A 286 2.57 25.02 10.50
CA LEU A 286 3.28 25.99 11.38
C LEU A 286 4.73 25.72 11.86
N LEU A 287 5.38 24.56 11.69
CA LEU A 287 6.78 24.40 12.18
C LEU A 287 7.63 23.35 11.40
N PRO A 288 8.96 23.56 11.22
CA PRO A 288 9.78 22.75 10.31
C PRO A 288 10.36 21.44 10.90
N GLY A 289 10.34 20.37 10.10
CA GLY A 289 11.33 19.28 10.12
C GLY A 289 10.91 17.92 10.71
N VAL A 290 10.25 17.89 11.86
CA VAL A 290 9.77 16.65 12.53
C VAL A 290 8.31 16.77 12.97
N GLU A 291 7.79 17.99 13.04
CA GLU A 291 6.40 18.25 13.47
C GLU A 291 5.36 17.69 12.50
N ASN A 292 5.69 17.63 11.21
CA ASN A 292 4.83 17.09 10.15
C ASN A 292 4.55 15.59 10.29
N TYR A 293 5.26 14.87 11.16
CA TYR A 293 5.08 13.43 11.36
C TYR A 293 4.53 13.06 12.74
N LYS A 294 4.33 14.02 13.64
CA LYS A 294 3.79 13.74 14.99
C LYS A 294 2.42 13.09 14.91
N ASP A 295 1.60 13.53 13.97
CA ASP A 295 0.25 12.99 13.76
C ASP A 295 0.32 11.51 13.38
N PHE A 296 1.19 11.16 12.43
CA PHE A 296 1.42 9.76 12.04
C PHE A 296 1.94 8.92 13.20
N ILE A 297 2.95 9.41 13.93
CA ILE A 297 3.53 8.70 15.08
C ILE A 297 2.47 8.45 16.15
N TRP A 298 1.66 9.47 16.46
CA TRP A 298 0.58 9.37 17.41
C TRP A 298 -0.44 8.31 17.01
N TRP A 299 -0.84 8.30 15.73
CA TRP A 299 -1.77 7.31 15.20
C TRP A 299 -1.21 5.89 15.22
N ILE A 300 0.03 5.71 14.82
CA ILE A 300 0.72 4.41 14.87
C ILE A 300 0.84 3.94 16.33
N GLU A 301 1.08 4.85 17.27
CA GLU A 301 1.08 4.53 18.70
C GLU A 301 -0.30 4.10 19.19
N GLN A 302 -1.39 4.73 18.74
CA GLN A 302 -2.74 4.29 19.08
C GLN A 302 -3.03 2.88 18.57
N ILE A 303 -2.65 2.59 17.33
CA ILE A 303 -2.80 1.25 16.73
C ILE A 303 -1.95 0.25 17.51
N SER A 304 -0.67 0.57 17.74
CA SER A 304 0.28 -0.26 18.47
C SER A 304 -0.18 -0.55 19.91
N GLY A 305 -0.78 0.44 20.58
CA GLY A 305 -1.35 0.30 21.92
C GLY A 305 -2.59 -0.58 21.95
N LEU A 306 -3.52 -0.40 21.00
CA LEU A 306 -4.67 -1.30 20.84
C LEU A 306 -4.23 -2.72 20.50
N THR A 307 -3.24 -2.88 19.61
CA THR A 307 -2.64 -4.19 19.30
C THR A 307 -2.04 -4.83 20.55
N ALA A 308 -1.26 -4.10 21.34
CA ALA A 308 -0.68 -4.64 22.57
C ALA A 308 -1.76 -5.04 23.60
N ALA A 309 -2.85 -4.29 23.69
CA ALA A 309 -4.02 -4.64 24.50
C ALA A 309 -4.68 -5.93 24.03
N LEU A 310 -4.88 -6.09 22.71
CA LEU A 310 -5.43 -7.30 22.10
C LEU A 310 -4.49 -8.49 22.25
N LEU A 311 -3.18 -8.32 22.04
CA LEU A 311 -2.20 -9.38 22.25
C LEU A 311 -2.22 -9.83 23.70
N ASN A 312 -2.14 -8.93 24.69
CA ASN A 312 -2.29 -9.30 26.11
C ASN A 312 -3.61 -10.03 26.42
N PHE A 313 -4.68 -9.75 25.67
CA PHE A 313 -5.95 -10.46 25.78
C PHE A 313 -5.88 -11.90 25.22
N PHE A 314 -5.04 -12.18 24.22
CA PHE A 314 -4.97 -13.49 23.55
C PHE A 314 -3.82 -14.36 24.05
N VAL A 315 -2.66 -13.76 24.26
CA VAL A 315 -1.39 -14.36 24.68
C VAL A 315 -1.58 -15.30 25.88
N ASN A 316 -0.97 -16.49 25.81
CA ASN A 316 -0.49 -17.15 27.02
C ASN A 316 0.70 -16.31 27.52
N PRO A 317 0.66 -15.68 28.71
CA PRO A 317 1.67 -14.70 29.13
C PRO A 317 3.13 -15.15 28.98
N ASP A 318 3.35 -16.45 28.99
CA ASP A 318 4.67 -17.07 28.89
C ASP A 318 5.19 -17.12 27.43
N ASP A 319 4.35 -16.96 26.40
CA ASP A 319 4.76 -17.17 24.99
C ASP A 319 5.17 -15.86 24.27
N LEU A 320 4.96 -14.68 24.86
CA LEU A 320 5.24 -13.39 24.20
C LEU A 320 6.65 -12.87 24.56
N VAL A 321 7.57 -12.94 23.59
CA VAL A 321 8.90 -12.35 23.72
C VAL A 321 8.80 -10.82 23.67
N GLN A 322 8.38 -10.24 22.53
CA GLN A 322 8.25 -8.80 22.36
C GLN A 322 7.45 -8.43 21.10
N GLN A 323 6.76 -7.29 21.13
CA GLN A 323 6.15 -6.63 19.98
C GLN A 323 7.00 -5.43 19.52
N LEU A 324 7.27 -5.29 18.23
CA LEU A 324 7.81 -4.05 17.67
C LEU A 324 6.92 -3.56 16.53
N THR A 325 6.49 -2.31 16.61
CA THR A 325 5.81 -1.61 15.53
C THR A 325 6.82 -0.74 14.79
N LEU A 326 6.98 -0.98 13.50
CA LEU A 326 7.84 -0.23 12.60
C LEU A 326 6.97 0.54 11.63
N ALA A 327 7.34 1.77 11.32
CA ALA A 327 6.60 2.57 10.35
C ALA A 327 7.51 3.46 9.52
N TRP A 328 7.13 3.68 8.26
CA TRP A 328 7.90 4.45 7.29
C TRP A 328 6.98 5.42 6.54
N SER A 329 7.45 6.66 6.37
CA SER A 329 6.93 7.53 5.30
C SER A 329 7.35 7.01 3.92
N LEU A 330 6.59 7.34 2.87
CA LEU A 330 6.94 7.00 1.49
C LEU A 330 8.36 7.51 1.16
N GLU A 331 8.67 8.75 1.49
CA GLU A 331 10.00 9.32 1.23
C GLU A 331 11.11 8.55 1.96
N ALA A 332 10.85 8.05 3.17
CA ALA A 332 11.80 7.20 3.88
C ALA A 332 11.99 5.85 3.17
N ILE A 333 10.91 5.22 2.69
CA ILE A 333 10.99 3.98 1.89
C ILE A 333 11.81 4.23 0.63
N GLU A 334 11.56 5.33 -0.09
CA GLU A 334 12.29 5.69 -1.32
C GLU A 334 13.79 5.88 -1.05
N GLN A 335 14.16 6.61 0.02
CA GLN A 335 15.55 6.85 0.41
C GLN A 335 16.26 5.62 0.99
N GLN A 336 15.54 4.62 1.50
CA GLN A 336 16.09 3.35 2.00
C GLN A 336 16.58 2.43 0.85
N SER A 337 16.84 3.00 -0.34
CA SER A 337 17.30 2.32 -1.57
C SER A 337 18.76 1.84 -1.53
N ALA A 338 19.54 2.18 -0.50
CA ALA A 338 20.90 1.69 -0.34
C ALA A 338 20.91 0.23 0.17
N PRO A 339 21.87 -0.61 -0.27
CA PRO A 339 21.94 -2.01 0.12
C PRO A 339 22.34 -2.14 1.59
N GLY A 340 21.34 -2.38 2.45
CA GLY A 340 21.51 -2.70 3.86
C GLY A 340 20.40 -3.61 4.36
N GLU A 341 20.75 -4.51 5.28
CA GLU A 341 19.81 -5.30 6.08
C GLU A 341 19.79 -4.69 7.49
N PRO A 342 18.91 -3.72 7.76
CA PRO A 342 18.65 -3.27 9.11
C PRO A 342 18.22 -4.43 10.00
N SER A 343 18.64 -4.37 11.26
CA SER A 343 18.29 -5.35 12.26
C SER A 343 17.48 -4.73 13.40
N PHE A 344 16.63 -5.55 14.00
CA PHE A 344 15.73 -5.18 15.07
C PHE A 344 15.86 -6.22 16.18
N MET A 345 16.25 -5.77 17.37
CA MET A 345 16.39 -6.64 18.53
C MET A 345 15.05 -6.78 19.25
N PHE A 346 14.62 -8.03 19.45
CA PHE A 346 13.48 -8.41 20.28
C PHE A 346 14.01 -8.95 21.61
N ASP A 347 13.91 -8.14 22.66
CA ASP A 347 14.42 -8.47 24.00
C ASP A 347 13.28 -9.00 24.88
N GLY A 348 13.23 -10.32 25.01
CA GLY A 348 12.34 -11.03 25.92
C GLY A 348 12.75 -10.93 27.38
N GLY A 349 13.88 -10.30 27.72
CA GLY A 349 14.39 -10.26 29.08
C GLY A 349 14.90 -11.64 29.51
N THR A 350 14.12 -12.38 30.31
CA THR A 350 14.45 -13.77 30.68
C THR A 350 14.23 -14.75 29.52
N ASP A 351 13.34 -14.38 28.60
CA ASP A 351 12.78 -15.21 27.52
C ASP A 351 13.65 -15.13 26.25
N GLY A 352 14.95 -14.86 26.42
CA GLY A 352 15.91 -14.72 25.33
C GLY A 352 15.88 -13.38 24.58
N LYS A 353 16.85 -13.23 23.65
CA LYS A 353 16.96 -12.09 22.74
C LYS A 353 17.04 -12.58 21.30
N HIS A 354 16.23 -12.02 20.42
CA HIS A 354 16.11 -12.45 19.03
C HIS A 354 16.27 -11.26 18.08
N GLU A 355 17.20 -11.37 17.15
CA GLU A 355 17.45 -10.32 16.15
C GLU A 355 16.76 -10.68 14.83
N LEU A 356 15.96 -9.75 14.31
CA LEU A 356 15.31 -9.87 13.01
C LEU A 356 15.93 -8.90 12.02
N TRP A 357 16.44 -9.41 10.90
CA TRP A 357 16.94 -8.60 9.80
C TRP A 357 15.88 -8.40 8.73
N LEU A 358 15.65 -7.15 8.36
CA LEU A 358 14.75 -6.80 7.28
C LEU A 358 15.57 -6.41 6.06
N ARG A 359 15.24 -6.99 4.92
CA ARG A 359 15.79 -6.55 3.64
C ARG A 359 14.70 -5.88 2.86
N ARG A 360 14.98 -4.68 2.31
CA ARG A 360 14.17 -4.18 1.20
C ARG A 360 14.43 -5.11 0.03
N GLY A 361 13.47 -5.99 -0.27
CA GLY A 361 13.49 -6.71 -1.54
C GLY A 361 13.62 -5.69 -2.67
N ASN A 362 14.34 -6.02 -3.74
CA ASN A 362 14.43 -5.12 -4.89
C ASN A 362 13.00 -4.83 -5.35
N ALA A 363 12.45 -3.68 -4.94
CA ALA A 363 11.19 -3.17 -5.42
C ALA A 363 11.48 -2.66 -6.82
N TYR A 364 11.68 -3.58 -7.77
CA TYR A 364 12.17 -3.26 -9.10
C TYR A 364 13.26 -2.16 -9.08
N ASN A 365 14.22 -2.28 -8.16
CA ASN A 365 15.50 -1.55 -8.24
C ASN A 365 16.36 -2.13 -9.37
N SER A 366 15.75 -2.69 -10.42
CA SER A 366 16.38 -2.68 -11.72
C SER A 366 16.40 -1.21 -12.11
N GLY A 367 17.52 -0.54 -11.85
CA GLY A 367 18.03 0.36 -12.88
C GLY A 367 17.89 -0.44 -14.17
N CYS A 368 16.86 -0.11 -14.96
CA CYS A 368 16.45 -0.89 -16.09
C CYS A 368 17.53 -0.67 -17.15
N GLU A 369 18.66 -1.36 -17.02
CA GLU A 369 19.79 -1.17 -17.91
C GLU A 369 19.41 -1.52 -19.34
N ARG A 370 18.35 -2.33 -19.54
CA ARG A 370 17.83 -2.74 -20.83
C ARG A 370 16.31 -2.95 -20.81
N LEU A 371 15.65 -2.45 -21.84
CA LEU A 371 14.30 -2.85 -22.20
C LEU A 371 14.37 -4.02 -23.19
N ALA A 372 13.76 -5.14 -22.86
CA ALA A 372 13.58 -6.24 -23.80
C ALA A 372 12.28 -6.01 -24.59
N VAL A 373 12.34 -6.27 -25.89
CA VAL A 373 11.18 -6.22 -26.79
C VAL A 373 11.00 -7.61 -27.37
N ASP A 374 10.00 -8.34 -26.88
CA ASP A 374 9.63 -9.64 -27.44
C ASP A 374 8.56 -9.47 -28.52
N THR A 375 8.61 -10.31 -29.56
CA THR A 375 7.59 -10.30 -30.60
C THR A 375 6.79 -11.61 -30.56
N ILE A 376 5.48 -11.47 -30.49
CA ILE A 376 4.52 -12.57 -30.46
C ILE A 376 4.20 -12.94 -31.91
N ASP A 377 5.17 -13.59 -32.58
CA ASP A 377 5.09 -13.93 -34.02
C ASP A 377 4.51 -15.33 -34.23
N SER A 378 4.68 -16.19 -33.22
CA SER A 378 4.17 -17.56 -33.13
C SER A 378 4.26 -18.00 -31.66
N LEU A 379 3.57 -19.08 -31.29
CA LEU A 379 3.65 -19.66 -29.95
C LEU A 379 4.54 -20.92 -29.97
N PRO A 380 5.51 -21.05 -29.04
CA PRO A 380 5.90 -20.09 -28.01
C PRO A 380 6.57 -18.83 -28.59
N PRO A 381 6.55 -17.69 -27.86
CA PRO A 381 7.24 -16.47 -28.28
C PRO A 381 8.69 -16.79 -28.64
N ARG A 382 9.13 -16.39 -29.82
CA ARG A 382 10.55 -16.45 -30.16
C ARG A 382 11.13 -15.07 -29.91
N LEU A 383 12.22 -15.03 -29.14
CA LEU A 383 13.02 -13.82 -28.97
C LEU A 383 13.60 -13.47 -30.35
N THR A 384 12.96 -12.53 -31.07
CA THR A 384 13.36 -12.20 -32.46
C THR A 384 14.43 -11.12 -32.55
N GLY A 385 14.75 -10.47 -31.43
CA GLY A 385 15.90 -9.57 -31.30
C GLY A 385 15.89 -8.80 -29.99
N GLU A 386 17.06 -8.64 -29.36
CA GLU A 386 17.25 -7.69 -28.28
C GLU A 386 17.56 -6.31 -28.88
N TYR A 387 16.67 -5.33 -28.66
CA TYR A 387 17.05 -3.94 -28.87
C TYR A 387 17.79 -3.47 -27.63
N LYS A 388 19.10 -3.27 -27.75
CA LYS A 388 19.89 -2.64 -26.69
C LYS A 388 19.51 -1.17 -26.61
N ILE A 389 18.45 -0.88 -25.87
CA ILE A 389 18.10 0.48 -25.49
C ILE A 389 19.14 0.94 -24.46
N MET A 390 19.50 2.22 -24.50
CA MET A 390 20.48 2.79 -23.57
C MET A 390 20.05 2.54 -22.11
N PRO A 391 20.99 2.43 -21.15
CA PRO A 391 20.65 2.21 -19.75
C PRO A 391 19.65 3.25 -19.26
N MET A 392 18.44 2.80 -18.89
CA MET A 392 17.37 3.66 -18.42
C MET A 392 17.24 3.45 -16.91
N GLN A 393 17.55 4.48 -16.14
CA GLN A 393 17.27 4.46 -14.71
C GLN A 393 15.78 4.77 -14.48
N ALA A 394 14.92 3.75 -14.53
CA ALA A 394 13.47 3.87 -14.34
C ALA A 394 13.00 3.09 -13.11
N ILE A 395 12.17 3.70 -12.26
CA ILE A 395 11.56 3.05 -11.08
C ILE A 395 10.36 2.16 -11.48
N GLU A 396 9.67 2.54 -12.55
CA GLU A 396 8.48 1.88 -13.09
C GLU A 396 8.69 1.57 -14.57
N GLY A 397 7.97 0.58 -15.13
CA GLY A 397 8.08 0.24 -16.55
C GLY A 397 7.83 1.45 -17.47
N PRO A 398 8.53 1.59 -18.60
CA PRO A 398 8.34 2.73 -19.50
C PRO A 398 6.93 2.70 -20.12
N SER A 399 6.38 3.85 -20.47
CA SER A 399 5.24 3.93 -21.39
C SER A 399 5.74 4.10 -22.82
N ILE A 400 5.02 3.52 -23.79
CA ILE A 400 5.44 3.50 -25.19
C ILE A 400 4.33 4.08 -26.06
N GLY A 401 4.67 5.15 -26.78
CA GLY A 401 3.83 5.77 -27.80
C GLY A 401 4.15 5.20 -29.17
N ALA A 402 3.24 4.38 -29.68
CA ALA A 402 3.42 3.66 -30.92
C ALA A 402 2.70 4.30 -32.11
N ARG A 403 3.44 4.96 -33.01
CA ARG A 403 3.09 5.01 -34.44
C ARG A 403 4.32 5.25 -35.30
N PHE A 404 4.40 4.47 -36.38
CA PHE A 404 5.45 4.38 -37.40
C PHE A 404 6.15 5.72 -37.75
N PRO A 405 7.46 5.73 -38.08
CA PRO A 405 8.37 4.59 -38.24
C PRO A 405 9.14 4.17 -36.98
N ILE A 406 9.13 4.97 -35.91
CA ILE A 406 10.01 4.71 -34.76
C ILE A 406 9.25 4.83 -33.43
N PRO A 407 9.23 3.77 -32.61
CA PRO A 407 8.64 3.81 -31.27
C PRO A 407 9.34 4.86 -30.39
N ILE A 408 8.53 5.60 -29.65
CA ILE A 408 8.97 6.55 -28.62
C ILE A 408 8.64 5.92 -27.27
N CYS A 409 9.55 6.01 -26.30
CA CYS A 409 9.25 5.67 -24.92
C CYS A 409 9.37 6.90 -24.03
N CYS A 410 8.63 6.92 -22.93
CA CYS A 410 8.88 7.80 -21.80
C CYS A 410 8.89 7.02 -20.48
N TYR A 411 9.60 7.57 -19.51
CA TYR A 411 9.75 7.00 -18.18
C TYR A 411 10.12 8.10 -17.18
N ARG A 412 10.03 7.77 -15.90
CA ARG A 412 10.51 8.61 -14.81
C ARG A 412 11.96 8.24 -14.49
N ASN A 413 12.85 9.22 -14.46
CA ASN A 413 14.23 9.04 -14.02
C ASN A 413 14.28 8.80 -12.51
N HIS A 414 14.93 7.71 -12.10
CA HIS A 414 15.04 7.30 -10.70
C HIS A 414 15.74 8.33 -9.81
N ASN A 415 16.76 9.01 -10.34
CA ASN A 415 17.67 9.82 -9.53
C ASN A 415 17.05 11.15 -9.11
N ASN A 416 16.20 11.73 -9.95
CA ASN A 416 15.81 13.13 -9.83
C ASN A 416 14.34 13.40 -10.17
N ASN A 417 13.55 12.33 -10.36
CA ASN A 417 12.14 12.35 -10.73
C ASN A 417 11.83 13.04 -12.08
N ASP A 418 12.84 13.35 -12.90
CA ASP A 418 12.61 13.95 -14.21
C ASP A 418 11.85 12.99 -15.13
N ILE A 419 10.88 13.51 -15.87
CA ILE A 419 10.31 12.76 -16.98
C ILE A 419 11.30 12.80 -18.14
N VAL A 420 11.64 11.64 -18.64
CA VAL A 420 12.58 11.44 -19.73
C VAL A 420 11.88 10.71 -20.86
N TYR A 421 12.20 11.08 -22.09
CA TYR A 421 11.63 10.49 -23.28
C TYR A 421 12.71 10.23 -24.31
N SER A 422 12.55 9.16 -25.08
CA SER A 422 13.45 8.83 -26.17
C SER A 422 12.72 9.02 -27.50
N PRO A 423 13.11 10.00 -28.35
CA PRO A 423 12.49 10.22 -29.67
C PRO A 423 12.48 8.98 -30.56
N THR A 424 13.44 8.08 -30.31
CA THR A 424 13.56 6.76 -30.89
C THR A 424 14.19 5.82 -29.87
N LEU A 425 14.02 4.51 -30.00
CA LEU A 425 14.63 3.54 -29.06
C LEU A 425 16.17 3.54 -29.07
N ASP A 426 16.79 4.08 -30.12
CA ASP A 426 18.24 4.16 -30.34
C ASP A 426 18.84 5.56 -30.08
N THR A 427 18.02 6.59 -29.83
CA THR A 427 18.54 7.92 -29.47
C THR A 427 18.74 8.04 -27.97
N PRO A 428 19.70 8.88 -27.51
CA PRO A 428 19.80 9.19 -26.10
C PRO A 428 18.51 9.80 -25.54
N PRO A 429 18.05 9.34 -24.36
CA PRO A 429 16.88 9.90 -23.72
C PRO A 429 17.12 11.37 -23.41
N LYS A 430 16.07 12.17 -23.59
CA LYS A 430 16.06 13.60 -23.32
C LYS A 430 15.13 13.86 -22.13
N VAL A 431 15.54 14.80 -21.28
CA VAL A 431 14.67 15.31 -20.21
C VAL A 431 13.56 16.14 -20.85
N LEU A 432 12.32 15.85 -20.46
CA LEU A 432 11.16 16.67 -20.78
C LEU A 432 11.25 17.96 -19.94
N PRO A 433 11.44 19.14 -20.55
CA PRO A 433 11.76 20.36 -19.80
C PRO A 433 10.70 20.69 -18.73
N GLY A 434 11.15 20.87 -17.48
CA GLY A 434 10.29 21.24 -16.35
C GLY A 434 9.36 20.14 -15.84
N ALA A 435 9.36 18.96 -16.45
CA ALA A 435 8.49 17.85 -16.07
C ALA A 435 9.17 16.95 -15.04
N LYS A 436 8.62 16.93 -13.83
CA LYS A 436 8.99 16.00 -12.77
C LYS A 436 7.74 15.28 -12.27
N SER A 437 7.88 14.02 -11.89
CA SER A 437 6.75 13.18 -11.46
C SER A 437 7.16 12.22 -10.36
N ARG A 438 6.23 11.90 -9.45
CA ARG A 438 6.36 10.77 -8.51
C ARG A 438 5.75 9.48 -9.05
N SER A 439 5.07 9.53 -10.19
CA SER A 439 4.40 8.38 -10.81
C SER A 439 4.93 8.11 -12.22
N ARG A 440 4.60 6.92 -12.74
CA ARG A 440 4.86 6.55 -14.14
C ARG A 440 4.17 7.54 -15.10
N PRO A 441 4.90 8.11 -16.08
CA PRO A 441 4.27 8.87 -17.16
C PRO A 441 3.59 7.92 -18.15
N MET A 442 2.49 8.36 -18.77
CA MET A 442 1.79 7.63 -19.82
C MET A 442 1.86 8.39 -21.14
N MET A 443 2.09 7.68 -22.25
CA MET A 443 2.25 8.27 -23.57
C MET A 443 1.15 7.82 -24.54
N ALA A 444 0.67 8.74 -25.36
CA ALA A 444 -0.16 8.45 -26.52
C ALA A 444 0.35 9.21 -27.76
N ARG A 445 0.20 8.61 -28.95
CA ARG A 445 0.69 9.20 -30.20
C ARG A 445 -0.32 9.04 -31.34
N LYS A 446 -0.54 10.11 -32.13
CA LYS A 446 -1.31 10.09 -33.38
C LYS A 446 -0.62 10.91 -34.47
N GLY A 447 -0.07 10.23 -35.47
CA GLY A 447 0.71 10.89 -36.52
C GLY A 447 1.97 11.52 -35.92
N THR A 448 2.15 12.83 -36.14
CA THR A 448 3.26 13.60 -35.56
C THR A 448 3.01 14.03 -34.12
N LEU A 449 1.74 14.03 -33.66
CA LEU A 449 1.38 14.45 -32.32
C LEU A 449 1.74 13.35 -31.32
N THR A 450 2.58 13.68 -30.35
CA THR A 450 2.87 12.89 -29.16
C THR A 450 2.37 13.64 -27.94
N CYS A 451 1.68 12.93 -27.03
CA CYS A 451 1.25 13.43 -25.73
C CYS A 451 1.84 12.55 -24.63
N ILE A 452 2.33 13.16 -23.55
CA ILE A 452 2.77 12.50 -22.32
C ILE A 452 1.95 13.07 -21.18
N ALA A 453 1.14 12.23 -20.53
CA ALA A 453 0.46 12.55 -19.28
C ALA A 453 1.33 12.12 -18.09
N TYR A 454 1.41 12.95 -17.06
CA TYR A 454 2.14 12.64 -15.83
C TYR A 454 1.55 13.40 -14.64
N ARG A 455 1.81 12.90 -13.43
CA ARG A 455 1.45 13.54 -12.17
C ARG A 455 2.61 14.44 -11.74
N GLY A 456 2.39 15.74 -11.61
CA GLY A 456 3.41 16.68 -11.14
C GLY A 456 3.81 16.43 -9.68
N MET A 457 4.90 17.06 -9.24
CA MET A 457 5.32 17.02 -7.83
C MET A 457 4.32 17.73 -6.88
N ASP A 458 3.42 18.53 -7.44
CA ASP A 458 2.29 19.20 -6.78
C ASP A 458 1.00 18.36 -6.83
N GLU A 459 1.09 17.09 -7.25
CA GLU A 459 -0.01 16.15 -7.44
C GLU A 459 -1.03 16.51 -8.52
N GLY A 460 -0.80 17.60 -9.25
CA GLY A 460 -1.61 17.97 -10.41
C GLY A 460 -1.35 17.05 -11.60
N ILE A 461 -2.34 16.89 -12.47
CA ILE A 461 -2.16 16.16 -13.73
C ILE A 461 -1.69 17.12 -14.82
N TYR A 462 -0.61 16.76 -15.48
CA TYR A 462 -0.05 17.52 -16.59
C TYR A 462 -0.08 16.68 -17.86
N VAL A 463 -0.28 17.34 -18.99
CA VAL A 463 -0.06 16.76 -20.31
C VAL A 463 0.92 17.63 -21.08
N ALA A 464 2.08 17.05 -21.40
CA ALA A 464 3.02 17.61 -22.36
C ALA A 464 2.69 17.09 -23.76
N SER A 465 2.65 17.96 -24.77
CA SER A 465 2.41 17.56 -26.15
C SER A 465 3.37 18.21 -27.14
N THR A 466 3.67 17.50 -28.22
CA THR A 466 4.59 17.97 -29.28
C THR A 466 4.20 17.38 -30.62
N ASN A 467 4.43 18.15 -31.70
CA ASN A 467 4.38 17.63 -33.07
C ASN A 467 5.77 17.36 -33.66
N THR A 468 6.84 17.74 -32.94
CA THR A 468 8.22 17.70 -33.45
C THR A 468 9.10 16.73 -32.67
N GLY A 469 8.71 16.37 -31.43
CA GLY A 469 9.56 15.64 -30.50
C GLY A 469 10.64 16.51 -29.85
N ILE A 470 10.63 17.82 -30.09
CA ILE A 470 11.64 18.77 -29.60
C ILE A 470 10.98 19.87 -28.77
N ASN A 471 10.00 20.56 -29.35
CA ASN A 471 9.28 21.63 -28.68
C ASN A 471 8.05 21.05 -28.00
N TRP A 472 8.05 21.06 -26.67
CA TRP A 472 6.96 20.55 -25.84
C TRP A 472 6.16 21.70 -25.26
N GLU A 473 4.84 21.58 -25.37
CA GLU A 473 3.88 22.44 -24.68
C GLU A 473 3.24 21.63 -23.56
N THR A 474 3.42 22.10 -22.32
CA THR A 474 2.92 21.43 -21.11
C THR A 474 1.77 22.24 -20.53
N VAL A 475 0.66 21.55 -20.25
CA VAL A 475 -0.52 22.14 -19.60
C VAL A 475 -0.95 21.31 -18.41
N ARG A 476 -1.40 21.98 -17.34
CA ARG A 476 -2.08 21.35 -16.22
C ARG A 476 -3.55 21.15 -16.59
N ILE A 477 -4.10 19.95 -16.40
CA ILE A 477 -5.51 19.67 -16.65
C ILE A 477 -6.31 20.06 -15.42
N GLY A 478 -7.10 21.14 -15.52
CA GLY A 478 -7.95 21.61 -14.44
C GLY A 478 -7.17 22.01 -13.18
N ASN A 479 -7.91 22.35 -12.11
CA ASN A 479 -7.30 22.68 -10.81
C ASN A 479 -7.62 21.68 -9.70
N ASP A 480 -8.63 20.84 -9.90
CA ASP A 480 -9.32 20.18 -8.78
C ASP A 480 -8.95 18.71 -8.59
N ALA A 481 -8.50 17.99 -9.64
CA ALA A 481 -8.14 16.58 -9.49
C ALA A 481 -6.70 16.42 -9.01
N MET A 482 -6.52 15.69 -7.90
CA MET A 482 -5.23 15.27 -7.38
C MET A 482 -5.19 13.75 -7.33
N THR A 483 -4.28 13.14 -8.07
CA THR A 483 -4.23 11.66 -8.12
C THR A 483 -3.16 11.11 -7.18
N CYS A 484 -3.40 9.94 -6.59
CA CYS A 484 -2.34 9.14 -5.98
C CYS A 484 -1.68 8.15 -6.97
N ALA A 485 -2.17 8.09 -8.22
CA ALA A 485 -1.79 7.10 -9.22
C ALA A 485 -1.18 7.74 -10.49
N SER A 486 -0.79 6.91 -11.45
CA SER A 486 -0.34 7.38 -12.75
C SER A 486 -1.56 7.75 -13.62
N PRO A 487 -1.60 8.95 -14.24
CA PRO A 487 -2.69 9.26 -15.16
C PRO A 487 -2.55 8.44 -16.43
N GLY A 488 -3.66 8.04 -17.05
CA GLY A 488 -3.65 7.47 -18.38
C GLY A 488 -4.01 8.48 -19.45
N ILE A 489 -3.56 8.22 -20.68
CA ILE A 489 -3.87 9.05 -21.84
C ILE A 489 -4.01 8.20 -23.10
N CYS A 490 -4.99 8.54 -23.93
CA CYS A 490 -5.15 7.97 -25.27
C CYS A 490 -5.62 9.05 -26.26
N ILE A 491 -5.51 8.77 -27.57
CA ILE A 491 -5.94 9.69 -28.62
C ILE A 491 -7.01 9.02 -29.48
N LEU A 492 -8.27 9.39 -29.27
CA LEU A 492 -9.45 8.95 -30.01
C LEU A 492 -9.72 9.87 -31.18
N ARG A 493 -9.43 9.43 -32.42
CA ARG A 493 -9.63 10.25 -33.64
C ARG A 493 -9.09 11.68 -33.43
N ASP A 494 -9.97 12.66 -33.40
CA ASP A 494 -9.72 14.09 -33.26
C ASP A 494 -9.69 14.58 -31.80
N MET A 495 -9.66 13.69 -30.81
CA MET A 495 -9.66 14.02 -29.39
C MET A 495 -8.53 13.29 -28.63
N ALA A 496 -7.87 14.00 -27.72
CA ALA A 496 -7.10 13.39 -26.64
C ALA A 496 -8.02 13.18 -25.43
N VAL A 497 -7.87 12.04 -24.76
CA VAL A 497 -8.61 11.69 -23.54
C VAL A 497 -7.59 11.36 -22.48
N CYS A 498 -7.67 12.04 -21.34
CA CYS A 498 -6.85 11.80 -20.16
C CYS A 498 -7.75 11.35 -19.02
N PHE A 499 -7.27 10.45 -18.19
CA PHE A 499 -8.02 9.92 -17.08
C PHE A 499 -7.13 9.68 -15.87
N CYS A 500 -7.70 9.83 -14.67
CA CYS A 500 -7.00 9.64 -13.42
C CYS A 500 -7.95 9.18 -12.31
N TYR A 501 -7.38 8.75 -11.19
CA TYR A 501 -8.10 8.47 -9.95
C TYR A 501 -7.83 9.57 -8.94
N ASP A 502 -8.85 10.13 -8.31
CA ASP A 502 -8.64 11.11 -7.24
C ASP A 502 -8.46 10.43 -5.88
N VAL A 503 -8.04 11.19 -4.86
CA VAL A 503 -7.89 10.74 -3.46
C VAL A 503 -9.20 10.19 -2.87
N ASP A 504 -10.33 10.57 -3.44
CA ASP A 504 -11.66 10.08 -3.06
C ASP A 504 -12.01 8.72 -3.70
N ASN A 505 -11.08 8.10 -4.43
CA ASN A 505 -11.26 6.85 -5.20
C ASN A 505 -12.29 6.93 -6.34
N TYR A 506 -12.67 8.13 -6.74
CA TYR A 506 -13.47 8.34 -7.95
C TYR A 506 -12.59 8.39 -9.20
N PHE A 507 -13.16 7.94 -10.31
CA PHE A 507 -12.52 7.98 -11.62
C PHE A 507 -12.90 9.27 -12.33
N TYR A 508 -11.91 9.96 -12.89
CA TYR A 508 -12.13 11.21 -13.61
C TYR A 508 -11.61 11.12 -15.02
N VAL A 509 -12.31 11.76 -15.94
CA VAL A 509 -11.91 11.89 -17.34
C VAL A 509 -11.90 13.35 -17.74
N SER A 510 -10.92 13.72 -18.55
CA SER A 510 -10.86 14.99 -19.26
C SER A 510 -10.60 14.75 -20.74
N THR A 511 -11.12 15.62 -21.59
CA THR A 511 -11.03 15.51 -23.04
C THR A 511 -10.53 16.81 -23.65
N ARG A 512 -9.78 16.71 -24.75
CA ARG A 512 -9.32 17.86 -25.55
C ARG A 512 -9.48 17.56 -27.03
N HIS A 513 -10.14 18.44 -27.76
CA HIS A 513 -10.17 18.37 -29.22
C HIS A 513 -8.79 18.75 -29.79
N LEU A 514 -8.20 17.91 -30.63
CA LEU A 514 -6.85 18.07 -31.17
C LEU A 514 -6.70 19.28 -32.11
N ALA A 515 -7.80 19.71 -32.73
CA ALA A 515 -7.82 20.94 -33.53
C ALA A 515 -7.99 22.22 -32.68
N GLY A 516 -8.27 22.06 -31.38
CA GLY A 516 -8.40 23.17 -30.44
C GLY A 516 -7.04 23.59 -29.85
N PRO A 517 -7.04 24.63 -28.98
CA PRO A 517 -5.82 25.06 -28.30
C PRO A 517 -5.34 23.99 -27.30
N VAL A 518 -4.03 23.98 -27.01
CA VAL A 518 -3.39 22.93 -26.19
C VAL A 518 -3.91 22.89 -24.76
N ASP A 519 -4.33 24.04 -24.22
CA ASP A 519 -4.96 24.23 -22.91
C ASP A 519 -6.49 24.01 -22.92
N GLY A 520 -7.08 23.70 -24.08
CA GLY A 520 -8.52 23.50 -24.27
C GLY A 520 -9.08 22.18 -23.70
N TRP A 521 -8.57 21.71 -22.56
CA TRP A 521 -9.10 20.55 -21.85
C TRP A 521 -10.45 20.87 -21.21
N SER A 522 -11.37 19.92 -21.22
CA SER A 522 -12.76 20.12 -20.81
C SER A 522 -12.99 20.25 -19.30
N GLY A 523 -11.92 20.21 -18.49
CA GLY A 523 -11.98 20.02 -17.03
C GLY A 523 -12.16 18.54 -16.66
N TRP A 524 -12.25 18.26 -15.36
CA TRP A 524 -12.43 16.89 -14.86
C TRP A 524 -13.91 16.55 -14.72
N TYR A 525 -14.32 15.42 -15.29
CA TYR A 525 -15.65 14.86 -15.14
C TYR A 525 -15.55 13.56 -14.34
N GLU A 526 -16.24 13.52 -13.20
CA GLU A 526 -16.38 12.31 -12.41
C GLU A 526 -17.22 11.28 -13.18
N VAL A 527 -16.66 10.10 -13.36
CA VAL A 527 -17.32 8.94 -13.93
C VAL A 527 -17.91 8.16 -12.76
N LYS A 528 -19.21 8.33 -12.53
CA LYS A 528 -19.91 7.63 -11.46
C LYS A 528 -19.89 6.12 -11.72
N THR A 529 -19.14 5.40 -10.92
CA THR A 529 -19.16 3.94 -10.89
C THR A 529 -19.84 3.48 -9.59
N SER A 530 -20.48 2.31 -9.61
CA SER A 530 -21.10 1.72 -8.42
C SER A 530 -20.12 0.89 -7.58
N VAL A 531 -18.81 1.04 -7.81
CA VAL A 531 -17.78 0.12 -7.29
C VAL A 531 -16.59 0.90 -6.76
N ASN A 532 -16.06 0.48 -5.60
CA ASN A 532 -14.79 0.98 -5.09
C ASN A 532 -13.66 0.44 -5.98
N LEU A 533 -12.80 1.34 -6.47
CA LEU A 533 -11.84 1.08 -7.55
C LEU A 533 -10.40 1.09 -7.04
N VAL A 534 -9.59 0.17 -7.55
CA VAL A 534 -8.14 0.12 -7.31
C VAL A 534 -7.40 1.05 -8.30
N PRO A 535 -6.27 1.69 -7.94
CA PRO A 535 -5.70 2.84 -8.66
C PRO A 535 -5.00 2.57 -10.02
N GLN A 536 -5.33 1.50 -10.73
CA GLN A 536 -4.71 1.19 -12.03
C GLN A 536 -5.76 1.05 -13.12
N ALA A 537 -6.02 2.16 -13.81
CA ALA A 537 -6.84 2.19 -15.00
C ALA A 537 -5.97 2.29 -16.24
N THR A 538 -6.43 1.65 -17.30
CA THR A 538 -5.85 1.79 -18.62
C THR A 538 -6.98 1.80 -19.64
N ALA A 539 -6.73 2.42 -20.79
CA ALA A 539 -7.75 2.62 -21.79
C ALA A 539 -7.24 2.24 -23.17
N VAL A 540 -8.11 1.61 -23.96
CA VAL A 540 -7.86 1.33 -25.38
C VAL A 540 -9.06 1.67 -26.22
N LEU A 541 -8.77 2.03 -27.45
CA LEU A 541 -9.77 2.25 -28.50
C LEU A 541 -10.22 0.90 -29.05
N ASP A 542 -11.53 0.70 -29.13
CA ASP A 542 -12.07 -0.41 -29.89
C ASP A 542 -12.20 -0.05 -31.39
N GLU A 543 -12.62 -1.04 -32.18
CA GLU A 543 -12.83 -0.90 -33.63
C GLU A 543 -14.00 0.02 -34.01
N ASN A 544 -14.88 0.34 -33.07
CA ASN A 544 -16.06 1.20 -33.24
C ASN A 544 -15.85 2.61 -32.67
N ASP A 545 -14.60 2.99 -32.35
CA ASP A 545 -14.26 4.27 -31.74
C ASP A 545 -14.86 4.50 -30.35
N GLY A 546 -15.18 3.41 -29.66
CA GLY A 546 -15.46 3.35 -28.23
C GLY A 546 -14.17 3.32 -27.40
N LEU A 547 -14.21 3.99 -26.26
CA LEU A 547 -13.15 3.94 -25.25
C LEU A 547 -13.45 2.78 -24.31
N VAL A 548 -12.57 1.79 -24.27
CA VAL A 548 -12.66 0.65 -23.38
C VAL A 548 -11.72 0.86 -22.21
N LEU A 549 -12.28 0.96 -21.01
CA LEU A 549 -11.58 1.11 -19.74
C LEU A 549 -11.48 -0.22 -19.01
N TRP A 550 -10.31 -0.48 -18.45
CA TRP A 550 -10.01 -1.67 -17.65
C TRP A 550 -9.56 -1.25 -16.25
N TRP A 551 -10.07 -1.91 -15.22
CA TRP A 551 -9.63 -1.72 -13.84
C TRP A 551 -9.84 -2.97 -12.97
N THR A 552 -9.29 -2.94 -11.75
CA THR A 552 -9.54 -3.96 -10.72
C THR A 552 -10.47 -3.42 -9.63
N LYS A 553 -11.42 -4.25 -9.17
CA LYS A 553 -12.37 -3.93 -8.09
C LYS A 553 -11.75 -4.26 -6.73
N ASP A 554 -11.97 -3.40 -5.73
CA ASP A 554 -11.39 -3.50 -4.37
C ASP A 554 -11.64 -4.84 -3.65
N ASP A 555 -12.76 -5.50 -3.91
CA ASP A 555 -13.28 -6.54 -3.00
C ASP A 555 -13.20 -7.98 -3.53
N GLU A 556 -12.87 -8.20 -4.82
CA GLU A 556 -13.08 -9.52 -5.46
C GLU A 556 -12.01 -9.92 -6.47
N ASP A 557 -10.83 -9.28 -6.54
CA ASP A 557 -9.79 -9.57 -7.55
C ASP A 557 -10.27 -9.48 -9.03
N ASN A 558 -11.50 -9.01 -9.26
CA ASN A 558 -12.17 -9.01 -10.54
C ASN A 558 -11.71 -7.85 -11.43
N ILE A 559 -11.36 -8.17 -12.68
CA ILE A 559 -11.13 -7.17 -13.74
C ILE A 559 -12.50 -6.76 -14.29
N CYS A 560 -12.83 -5.47 -14.17
CA CYS A 560 -14.05 -4.93 -14.76
C CYS A 560 -13.74 -4.20 -16.06
N LEU A 561 -14.66 -4.37 -17.02
CA LEU A 561 -14.59 -3.78 -18.35
C LEU A 561 -15.72 -2.78 -18.55
N PHE A 562 -15.38 -1.56 -18.93
CA PHE A 562 -16.36 -0.53 -19.24
C PHE A 562 -16.13 0.04 -20.61
N GLU A 563 -17.20 0.22 -21.36
CA GLU A 563 -17.19 0.81 -22.70
C GLU A 563 -17.89 2.16 -22.65
N ILE A 564 -17.16 3.21 -23.03
CA ILE A 564 -17.65 4.57 -23.15
C ILE A 564 -17.69 4.91 -24.64
N THR A 565 -18.89 5.15 -25.17
CA THR A 565 -19.01 5.54 -26.58
C THR A 565 -18.55 6.98 -26.80
N ARG A 566 -18.20 7.32 -28.04
CA ARG A 566 -17.81 8.69 -28.40
C ARG A 566 -18.91 9.69 -28.08
N GLU A 567 -20.17 9.35 -28.34
CA GLU A 567 -21.32 10.21 -28.06
C GLU A 567 -21.41 10.51 -26.56
N ALA A 568 -21.17 9.52 -25.71
CA ALA A 568 -21.14 9.71 -24.25
C ALA A 568 -20.00 10.65 -23.81
N LEU A 569 -18.84 10.60 -24.48
CA LEU A 569 -17.72 11.51 -24.22
C LEU A 569 -18.01 12.97 -24.63
N VAL A 570 -18.80 13.18 -25.69
CA VAL A 570 -19.10 14.52 -26.25
C VAL A 570 -20.23 15.21 -25.48
N ASP A 571 -21.29 14.49 -25.10
CA ASP A 571 -22.49 15.06 -24.47
C ASP A 571 -22.42 15.16 -22.92
N LYS A 572 -21.23 15.45 -22.37
CA LYS A 572 -20.98 15.60 -20.92
C LYS A 572 -21.46 14.39 -20.07
N MET A 573 -21.16 13.17 -20.50
CA MET A 573 -21.24 11.91 -19.72
C MET A 573 -22.42 11.82 -18.73
N ARG A 574 -23.66 12.11 -19.13
CA ARG A 574 -24.74 12.19 -18.14
C ARG A 574 -25.32 10.85 -17.67
N ASP A 575 -25.42 9.79 -18.49
CA ASP A 575 -26.23 8.63 -18.06
C ASP A 575 -25.85 7.23 -18.60
N THR A 576 -24.71 7.04 -19.28
CA THR A 576 -24.46 5.74 -19.97
C THR A 576 -23.05 5.22 -19.82
N ILE A 577 -22.80 4.53 -18.71
CA ILE A 577 -21.67 3.62 -18.55
C ILE A 577 -22.28 2.22 -18.43
N ARG A 578 -22.01 1.34 -19.40
CA ARG A 578 -22.47 -0.05 -19.34
C ARG A 578 -21.30 -0.94 -18.90
N PRO A 579 -21.44 -1.70 -17.78
CA PRO A 579 -20.50 -2.76 -17.49
C PRO A 579 -20.62 -3.82 -18.58
N VAL A 580 -19.53 -4.10 -19.28
CA VAL A 580 -19.51 -5.07 -20.40
C VAL A 580 -19.13 -6.46 -19.91
N TYR A 581 -18.46 -6.58 -18.76
CA TYR A 581 -18.06 -7.86 -18.19
C TYR A 581 -17.77 -7.80 -16.69
N ARG A 582 -18.12 -8.88 -15.99
CA ARG A 582 -17.72 -9.22 -14.61
C ARG A 582 -17.19 -10.67 -14.67
N SER A 583 -15.95 -10.91 -14.23
CA SER A 583 -15.48 -12.29 -14.07
C SER A 583 -16.17 -12.90 -12.85
N ASP A 584 -17.11 -13.81 -13.06
CA ASP A 584 -17.79 -14.52 -11.97
C ASP A 584 -17.06 -15.82 -11.55
N SER A 585 -15.80 -16.03 -11.97
CA SER A 585 -15.06 -17.25 -11.67
C SER A 585 -13.91 -17.03 -10.70
N ASP A 586 -13.86 -17.87 -9.66
CA ASP A 586 -12.89 -17.99 -8.55
C ASP A 586 -11.39 -18.10 -8.94
N GLY A 587 -11.03 -17.88 -10.21
CA GLY A 587 -9.68 -18.07 -10.75
C GLY A 587 -8.94 -16.83 -11.23
N TYR A 588 -9.62 -15.69 -11.44
CA TYR A 588 -8.97 -14.47 -11.93
C TYR A 588 -8.47 -13.64 -10.75
N LYS A 589 -7.17 -13.74 -10.50
CA LYS A 589 -6.48 -13.07 -9.39
C LYS A 589 -6.01 -11.68 -9.84
N ALA A 590 -5.99 -10.73 -8.90
CA ALA A 590 -5.81 -9.31 -9.19
C ALA A 590 -4.62 -9.00 -10.11
N ALA A 591 -4.79 -8.00 -10.97
CA ALA A 591 -3.74 -7.49 -11.84
C ALA A 591 -2.86 -6.44 -11.14
N SER A 592 -1.54 -6.47 -11.38
CA SER A 592 -0.57 -5.43 -10.94
C SER A 592 -0.12 -4.48 -12.05
N SER A 593 -0.47 -4.79 -13.30
CA SER A 593 -0.31 -3.92 -14.47
C SER A 593 -1.30 -4.34 -15.55
N LEU A 594 -1.88 -3.40 -16.29
CA LEU A 594 -2.77 -3.65 -17.42
C LEU A 594 -2.29 -2.88 -18.65
N SER A 595 -2.06 -3.58 -19.76
CA SER A 595 -1.74 -2.97 -21.06
C SER A 595 -2.71 -3.54 -22.11
N PRO A 596 -3.81 -2.85 -22.42
CA PRO A 596 -4.72 -3.28 -23.45
C PRO A 596 -4.14 -2.94 -24.83
N HIS A 597 -4.55 -3.66 -25.86
CA HIS A 597 -4.18 -3.41 -27.25
C HIS A 597 -5.24 -4.00 -28.19
N MET A 598 -5.37 -3.49 -29.41
CA MET A 598 -6.09 -4.16 -30.49
C MET A 598 -5.12 -4.98 -31.34
N TRP A 599 -5.40 -6.25 -31.61
CA TRP A 599 -4.55 -7.11 -32.46
C TRP A 599 -5.41 -7.92 -33.42
N GLU A 600 -5.23 -7.70 -34.72
CA GLU A 600 -6.02 -8.36 -35.79
C GLU A 600 -7.55 -8.20 -35.62
N GLY A 601 -7.99 -7.04 -35.14
CA GLY A 601 -9.40 -6.79 -34.81
C GLY A 601 -9.84 -7.38 -33.47
N LYS A 602 -8.98 -8.10 -32.74
CA LYS A 602 -9.29 -8.65 -31.42
C LYS A 602 -8.90 -7.71 -30.29
N ARG A 603 -9.73 -7.64 -29.25
CA ARG A 603 -9.44 -6.91 -28.01
C ARG A 603 -8.45 -7.76 -27.20
N CYS A 604 -7.25 -7.23 -26.95
CA CYS A 604 -6.20 -7.92 -26.20
C CYS A 604 -5.88 -7.15 -24.91
N VAL A 605 -5.60 -7.87 -23.83
CA VAL A 605 -5.10 -7.29 -22.58
C VAL A 605 -3.98 -8.12 -22.04
N LEU A 606 -2.82 -7.50 -21.86
CA LEU A 606 -1.76 -8.07 -21.05
C LEU A 606 -2.02 -7.66 -19.60
N TYR A 607 -2.12 -8.64 -18.73
CA TYR A 607 -2.23 -8.39 -17.29
C TYR A 607 -1.23 -9.23 -16.51
N ARG A 608 -0.82 -8.70 -15.36
CA ARG A 608 0.13 -9.38 -14.47
C ARG A 608 -0.57 -9.87 -13.22
N ASN A 609 -0.63 -11.18 -13.03
CA ASN A 609 -1.25 -11.80 -11.85
C ASN A 609 -0.49 -11.42 -10.57
N ARG A 610 -1.18 -10.94 -9.52
CA ARG A 610 -0.55 -10.53 -8.24
C ARG A 610 0.14 -11.68 -7.52
N ASN A 611 -0.28 -12.92 -7.78
CA ASN A 611 0.17 -14.10 -7.02
C ASN A 611 1.20 -14.97 -7.78
N ILE A 612 1.43 -14.71 -9.07
CA ILE A 612 2.30 -15.52 -9.93
C ILE A 612 3.13 -14.57 -10.78
N TRP A 613 4.44 -14.82 -10.89
CA TRP A 613 5.37 -14.07 -11.74
C TRP A 613 5.12 -14.20 -13.26
N ASP A 614 3.93 -14.62 -13.66
CA ASP A 614 3.53 -14.86 -15.04
C ASP A 614 2.66 -13.71 -15.55
N LEU A 615 2.93 -13.27 -16.78
CA LEU A 615 2.01 -12.42 -17.53
C LEU A 615 0.99 -13.27 -18.25
N GLU A 616 -0.24 -12.81 -18.27
CA GLU A 616 -1.31 -13.46 -18.99
C GLU A 616 -1.84 -12.51 -20.07
N LEU A 617 -1.88 -12.99 -21.31
CA LEU A 617 -2.52 -12.30 -22.42
C LEU A 617 -3.95 -12.82 -22.57
N LEU A 618 -4.93 -11.96 -22.35
CA LEU A 618 -6.33 -12.18 -22.65
C LEU A 618 -6.62 -11.68 -24.06
N VAL A 619 -7.20 -12.51 -24.92
CA VAL A 619 -7.62 -12.15 -26.28
C VAL A 619 -9.10 -12.45 -26.45
N ARG A 620 -9.89 -11.45 -26.87
CA ARG A 620 -11.31 -11.57 -27.21
C ARG A 620 -11.58 -11.20 -28.66
N ASP A 621 -12.32 -12.06 -29.34
CA ASP A 621 -12.88 -11.77 -30.64
C ASP A 621 -14.12 -10.87 -30.47
N PRO A 622 -14.15 -9.65 -31.02
CA PRO A 622 -15.32 -8.77 -30.89
C PRO A 622 -16.54 -9.29 -31.63
N LYS A 623 -16.40 -10.27 -32.54
CA LYS A 623 -17.53 -10.88 -33.24
C LYS A 623 -18.28 -11.92 -32.41
N ASP A 624 -17.75 -12.29 -31.24
CA ASP A 624 -18.42 -13.18 -30.29
C ASP A 624 -19.21 -12.33 -29.29
N ASP A 625 -20.45 -12.01 -29.69
CA ASP A 625 -21.43 -11.24 -28.91
C ASP A 625 -22.08 -12.05 -27.77
N SER A 626 -21.67 -13.33 -27.58
CA SER A 626 -22.14 -14.07 -26.41
C SER A 626 -21.50 -13.47 -25.15
N ASN A 627 -22.30 -13.22 -24.10
CA ASN A 627 -21.80 -12.86 -22.77
C ASN A 627 -20.82 -13.91 -22.17
N ASN A 628 -20.60 -15.02 -22.88
CA ASN A 628 -19.72 -16.14 -22.52
C ASN A 628 -18.55 -16.34 -23.51
N GLY A 629 -18.23 -15.36 -24.36
CA GLY A 629 -17.17 -15.49 -25.37
C GLY A 629 -15.85 -16.02 -24.78
N CYS A 630 -15.31 -17.09 -25.38
CA CYS A 630 -14.14 -17.81 -24.86
C CYS A 630 -12.88 -16.96 -24.95
N TRP A 631 -12.42 -16.43 -23.82
CA TRP A 631 -11.07 -15.87 -23.69
C TRP A 631 -10.04 -17.00 -23.71
N SER A 632 -9.05 -16.93 -24.61
CA SER A 632 -7.91 -17.86 -24.56
C SER A 632 -6.81 -17.24 -23.69
N MET A 633 -6.55 -17.85 -22.54
CA MET A 633 -5.46 -17.46 -21.63
C MET A 633 -4.14 -18.05 -22.13
N LYS A 634 -3.10 -17.22 -22.20
CA LYS A 634 -1.75 -17.64 -22.59
C LYS A 634 -0.74 -16.98 -21.67
N SER A 635 0.05 -17.81 -20.96
CA SER A 635 1.06 -17.34 -20.01
C SER A 635 2.40 -17.07 -20.71
N VAL A 636 3.05 -15.96 -20.35
CA VAL A 636 4.40 -15.59 -20.76
C VAL A 636 5.18 -15.17 -19.50
N LYS A 637 6.35 -15.76 -19.27
CA LYS A 637 7.23 -15.37 -18.15
C LYS A 637 8.01 -14.12 -18.54
N VAL A 638 7.79 -13.03 -17.82
CA VAL A 638 8.43 -11.75 -18.07
C VAL A 638 8.68 -11.05 -16.75
N CYS A 639 9.86 -10.46 -16.57
CA CYS A 639 10.16 -9.60 -15.43
C CYS A 639 9.76 -8.15 -15.74
N GLY A 640 9.16 -7.43 -14.78
CA GLY A 640 8.83 -6.00 -14.90
C GLY A 640 7.37 -5.68 -15.24
N ASP A 641 7.07 -4.40 -15.40
CA ASP A 641 5.76 -3.91 -15.88
C ASP A 641 5.77 -3.81 -17.41
N PRO A 642 5.20 -4.79 -18.12
CA PRO A 642 5.25 -4.80 -19.58
C PRO A 642 4.29 -3.77 -20.19
N THR A 643 4.58 -3.38 -21.43
CA THR A 643 3.70 -2.60 -22.29
C THR A 643 3.55 -3.31 -23.63
N LEU A 644 2.32 -3.44 -24.12
CA LEU A 644 2.02 -3.97 -25.45
C LEU A 644 2.13 -2.90 -26.53
N TYR A 645 2.57 -3.31 -27.72
CA TYR A 645 2.64 -2.45 -28.90
C TYR A 645 2.42 -3.26 -30.19
N GLN A 646 1.70 -2.74 -31.18
CA GLN A 646 1.68 -3.26 -32.55
C GLN A 646 2.25 -2.26 -33.56
N LYS A 647 3.25 -2.70 -34.35
CA LYS A 647 3.81 -1.89 -35.45
C LYS A 647 2.80 -1.77 -36.58
N LEU A 648 2.51 -0.54 -37.03
CA LEU A 648 1.58 -0.30 -38.13
C LEU A 648 2.06 -1.00 -39.42
N GLY A 649 1.21 -1.82 -40.02
CA GLY A 649 1.55 -2.64 -41.18
C GLY A 649 2.26 -3.96 -40.86
N ASP A 650 2.63 -4.19 -39.60
CA ASP A 650 3.10 -5.48 -39.10
C ASP A 650 1.96 -6.20 -38.36
N ARG A 651 1.83 -7.51 -38.56
CA ARG A 651 0.83 -8.33 -37.86
C ARG A 651 1.31 -8.74 -36.46
N ARG A 652 2.51 -8.33 -36.06
CA ARG A 652 3.16 -8.75 -34.82
C ARG A 652 2.82 -7.84 -33.65
N LEU A 653 2.54 -8.47 -32.51
CA LEU A 653 2.39 -7.81 -31.23
C LEU A 653 3.73 -7.86 -30.48
N TYR A 654 4.16 -6.73 -29.96
CA TYR A 654 5.42 -6.54 -29.26
C TYR A 654 5.12 -6.38 -27.76
N VAL A 655 5.87 -7.05 -26.91
CA VAL A 655 5.86 -6.87 -25.45
C VAL A 655 7.15 -6.18 -25.07
N VAL A 656 7.06 -5.01 -24.44
CA VAL A 656 8.23 -4.28 -23.96
C VAL A 656 8.24 -4.26 -22.45
N TYR A 657 9.34 -4.70 -21.85
CA TYR A 657 9.46 -4.83 -20.40
C TYR A 657 10.89 -4.55 -19.93
N SER A 658 11.03 -4.23 -18.65
CA SER A 658 12.33 -4.05 -18.00
C SER A 658 12.96 -5.41 -17.71
N ARG A 659 14.13 -5.70 -18.28
CA ARG A 659 14.83 -6.97 -18.02
C ARG A 659 16.03 -6.75 -17.11
N ASP A 660 16.12 -7.57 -16.07
CA ASP A 660 17.30 -7.64 -15.20
C ASP A 660 18.30 -8.67 -15.79
N LEU A 661 19.60 -8.37 -15.79
CA LEU A 661 20.62 -9.24 -16.41
C LEU A 661 20.93 -10.49 -15.57
N ASP A 662 20.64 -10.44 -14.28
CA ASP A 662 20.95 -11.51 -13.33
C ASP A 662 19.74 -12.41 -13.01
N ALA A 663 18.56 -12.10 -13.55
CA ALA A 663 17.38 -12.95 -13.46
C ALA A 663 17.34 -13.93 -14.66
N PRO A 664 17.29 -15.26 -14.42
CA PRO A 664 17.33 -16.28 -15.48
C PRO A 664 16.14 -16.22 -16.46
#